data_AF-A0A2Z5JX93-F1
#
_entry.id   AF-A0A2Z5JX93-F1
#
_cell.length_a   1.000
_cell.length_b   1.000
_cell.length_c   1.000
_cell.angle_alpha   90.00
_cell.angle_beta   90.00
_cell.angle_gamma   90.00
#
_symmetry.space_group_name_H-M   'P 1'
#
loop_
_entity.id
_entity.type
_entity.pdbx_description
1 polymer ?
#
loop_
_entity_poly.entity_id
_entity_poly.type
_entity_poly.pdbx_seq_one_letter_code
_entity_poly.pdbx_strand_id
1 'polypeptide(L)'
;MLDGLGVRRALHRRRLMRQGYDRTRIWRVRKSGGYVALLVLTFLGALLLLFLVVTAVITLPQEKSFQSPVRWVDQQCQGDDGFSCTVLQSLFMPFLTLALATVAYLFFRFSHVRRAYLRKARLDPHELVETAGGIFGRVVGRDQLCSVLMEDLRDRRFRRTHVVVGGIGTGKTALVVLLTQRLAERGAVPVPLRLRAAEQDLDFRELAFKRFCREVQGQIRSAAEAEKVWRRLCQQGRIVVLADGLEEALTAEGLTEERDTIIRLAIRRANEEGLPLIITSRPHDSLRGMEASLTELEPLSEEAALTYISSGGAGEDRQRLDWIVERAGIAEAPTYLEIAAELHEQGLLERALAGSADEEAVETRGGDRASLRFHLFETWLSALISGRFRPDLPLSAEDRRSTVHYLSALACVGLALDTSEVRFADVVDEQDPARSRFPEIVRELARRVGDSGIDLRLAAHWGARMELVELGGDRVRFQHSVIQAQLGARFLNAVIHPDVPAQPTEGRYFPAALQSPGRELLIAMVLHSRLPDGACVHEEPGATGPDGTRWCPVSAARDLLMEAACQAQTVRNTCPDNNDKQETRPLFGRTLHSKALELYAAALEIDSVDAQPEQHLIAMRLCTAWPDLRARDPHTLRTAKALLVSRFGEAMRSVAQRQTLRPAYLELFEIARLEPSYPVRLAIAQEIGAGGDLAFAALQPRLRGPQVVEGQRVEREPDWREKLWGGQQPELVGERETRQRRRGEGQVARLKRELKEREEQRRQERRREREDREAEERQWRDNTLCAWLIPLLVGSVTTHRHQDTPYAFLESWVRRVGIPEDSPDAHAGLDLNVEVALAQGFKYAANRRHRHPHARPEAREYLSEQAWDMLKRTRFWFTRLTLLHALTLWDLPDGATAGFPSRGHGSDPAQQVRQWLARPDGEPEHPFVTAAGKLCAWALETRQPERFLWIDESGVAAHVGSQTSRGEARKHNLWIPPSTGWSALHPSAQQLLADVLLLLNLAERGDWPTDRIRRLQHTARPDLPPCLTLDRTPLDPGRTAVRTASSQAGSNCRDDCAFELCPYPPRGLDGQRVELGEAFCRAQSTLLSRSRSPLSPKASWQRRTHLGELRRFWEAMGHRAQHNSRTR
;
A
#
# COMPACT_ATOMS: atom_id res chain seq x y z
N MET A 1 -28.24 -39.73 -15.80
CA MET A 1 -27.21 -39.71 -14.72
C MET A 1 -26.15 -38.62 -14.93
N LEU A 2 -25.79 -38.25 -16.17
CA LEU A 2 -24.82 -37.20 -16.51
C LEU A 2 -25.28 -35.77 -16.13
N ASP A 3 -26.58 -35.45 -16.26
CA ASP A 3 -27.11 -34.12 -15.88
C ASP A 3 -27.03 -33.82 -14.37
N GLY A 4 -27.11 -34.84 -13.51
CA GLY A 4 -27.05 -34.67 -12.06
C GLY A 4 -25.66 -34.30 -11.53
N LEU A 5 -24.59 -34.72 -12.22
CA LEU A 5 -23.20 -34.40 -11.85
C LEU A 5 -22.83 -32.96 -12.22
N GLY A 6 -23.29 -32.47 -13.38
CA GLY A 6 -23.11 -31.08 -13.82
C GLY A 6 -23.77 -30.07 -12.87
N VAL A 7 -25.02 -30.34 -12.46
CA VAL A 7 -25.77 -29.49 -11.52
C VAL A 7 -25.13 -29.45 -10.13
N ARG A 8 -24.63 -30.60 -9.62
CA ARG A 8 -23.92 -30.64 -8.33
C ARG A 8 -22.60 -29.88 -8.36
N ARG A 9 -21.80 -30.01 -9.43
CA ARG A 9 -20.57 -29.23 -9.62
C ARG A 9 -20.86 -27.74 -9.74
N ALA A 10 -21.90 -27.34 -10.48
CA ALA A 10 -22.31 -25.95 -10.60
C ALA A 10 -22.79 -25.34 -9.27
N LEU A 11 -23.55 -26.09 -8.47
CA LEU A 11 -23.98 -25.66 -7.12
C LEU A 11 -22.80 -25.59 -6.15
N HIS A 12 -21.88 -26.54 -6.20
CA HIS A 12 -20.64 -26.53 -5.41
C HIS A 12 -19.79 -25.30 -5.75
N ARG A 13 -19.57 -25.05 -7.05
CA ARG A 13 -18.88 -23.86 -7.56
C ARG A 13 -19.56 -22.59 -7.07
N ARG A 14 -20.88 -22.44 -7.23
CA ARG A 14 -21.62 -21.27 -6.72
C ARG A 14 -21.47 -21.08 -5.21
N ARG A 15 -21.37 -22.16 -4.44
CA ARG A 15 -21.16 -22.11 -2.99
C ARG A 15 -19.75 -21.62 -2.63
N LEU A 16 -18.72 -22.18 -3.25
CA LEU A 16 -17.33 -21.70 -3.14
C LEU A 16 -17.25 -20.23 -3.55
N MET A 17 -17.96 -19.85 -4.62
CA MET A 17 -17.97 -18.48 -5.12
C MET A 17 -18.57 -17.46 -4.16
N ARG A 18 -19.53 -17.88 -3.31
CA ARG A 18 -20.24 -17.02 -2.33
C ARG A 18 -19.54 -16.88 -0.98
N GLN A 19 -18.53 -17.70 -0.66
CA GLN A 19 -17.82 -17.68 0.63
C GLN A 19 -16.61 -16.72 0.58
N GLY A 20 -16.83 -15.45 0.92
CA GLY A 20 -15.79 -14.42 1.05
C GLY A 20 -16.09 -13.45 2.20
N TYR A 21 -15.22 -12.46 2.43
CA TYR A 21 -15.36 -11.48 3.52
C TYR A 21 -16.56 -10.51 3.33
N ASP A 22 -17.21 -10.52 2.17
CA ASP A 22 -18.20 -9.53 1.67
C ASP A 22 -19.48 -9.30 2.49
N ARG A 23 -19.79 -10.12 3.51
CA ARG A 23 -21.00 -9.92 4.32
C ARG A 23 -20.70 -9.14 5.59
N THR A 24 -20.56 -7.82 5.45
CA THR A 24 -20.72 -6.92 6.61
C THR A 24 -22.12 -7.11 7.21
N ARG A 25 -22.27 -6.89 8.51
CA ARG A 25 -23.55 -7.08 9.20
C ARG A 25 -24.28 -5.75 9.35
N ILE A 26 -25.60 -5.82 9.57
CA ILE A 26 -26.39 -4.64 9.90
C ILE A 26 -25.91 -4.08 11.24
N TRP A 27 -25.79 -2.75 11.32
CA TRP A 27 -25.39 -2.06 12.53
C TRP A 27 -26.48 -2.23 13.60
N ARG A 28 -26.27 -3.12 14.57
CA ARG A 28 -27.30 -3.52 15.54
C ARG A 28 -27.46 -2.47 16.64
N VAL A 29 -28.72 -2.20 16.99
CA VAL A 29 -29.08 -1.36 18.14
C VAL A 29 -28.88 -2.15 19.43
N ARG A 30 -28.07 -1.62 20.35
CA ARG A 30 -28.09 -2.09 21.73
C ARG A 30 -29.37 -1.58 22.39
N LYS A 31 -30.30 -2.48 22.66
CA LYS A 31 -31.48 -2.23 23.49
C LYS A 31 -31.03 -2.37 24.95
N SER A 32 -30.88 -1.28 25.70
CA SER A 32 -30.67 -1.38 27.15
C SER A 32 -31.97 -1.87 27.80
N GLY A 33 -31.90 -2.93 28.62
CA GLY A 33 -33.08 -3.61 29.15
C GLY A 33 -34.07 -2.66 29.86
N GLY A 34 -33.56 -1.73 30.68
CA GLY A 34 -34.40 -0.77 31.42
C GLY A 34 -35.08 0.31 30.56
N TYR A 35 -34.36 0.92 29.60
CA TYR A 35 -34.95 1.93 28.71
C TYR A 35 -35.95 1.31 27.73
N VAL A 36 -35.72 0.07 27.30
CA VAL A 36 -36.67 -0.65 26.44
C VAL A 36 -37.92 -1.03 27.22
N ALA A 37 -37.83 -1.43 28.47
CA ALA A 37 -39.01 -1.65 29.31
C ALA A 37 -39.85 -0.37 29.47
N LEU A 38 -39.22 0.77 29.77
CA LEU A 38 -39.91 2.06 29.87
C LEU A 38 -40.54 2.52 28.54
N LEU A 39 -39.82 2.31 27.42
CA LEU A 39 -40.31 2.66 26.08
C LEU A 39 -41.41 1.70 25.63
N VAL A 40 -41.34 0.42 25.99
CA VAL A 40 -42.39 -0.58 25.76
C VAL A 40 -43.61 -0.25 26.61
N LEU A 41 -43.45 0.18 27.86
CA LEU A 41 -44.55 0.59 28.74
C LEU A 41 -45.27 1.83 28.22
N THR A 42 -44.53 2.86 27.79
CA THR A 42 -45.10 4.06 27.16
C THR A 42 -45.73 3.76 25.78
N PHE A 43 -45.16 2.82 25.01
CA PHE A 43 -45.73 2.34 23.76
C PHE A 43 -46.99 1.48 23.98
N LEU A 44 -47.03 0.66 25.02
CA LEU A 44 -48.22 -0.09 25.45
C LEU A 44 -49.33 0.87 25.91
N GLY A 45 -49.01 1.92 26.67
CA GLY A 45 -49.96 2.96 27.04
C GLY A 45 -50.51 3.72 25.82
N ALA A 46 -49.65 4.02 24.85
CA ALA A 46 -50.03 4.61 23.56
C ALA A 46 -50.94 3.69 22.73
N LEU A 47 -50.62 2.39 22.66
CA LEU A 47 -51.44 1.37 21.99
C LEU A 47 -52.79 1.17 22.68
N LEU A 48 -52.80 1.16 24.01
CA LEU A 48 -54.02 1.10 24.82
C LEU A 48 -54.94 2.28 24.50
N LEU A 49 -54.39 3.49 24.46
CA LEU A 49 -55.17 4.69 24.09
C LEU A 49 -55.67 4.60 22.64
N LEU A 50 -54.84 4.18 21.69
CA LEU A 50 -55.26 4.00 20.29
C LEU A 50 -56.37 2.96 20.16
N PHE A 51 -56.26 1.85 20.90
CA PHE A 51 -57.27 0.80 20.97
C PHE A 51 -58.58 1.34 21.57
N LEU A 52 -58.52 2.13 22.64
CA LEU A 52 -59.70 2.79 23.23
C LEU A 52 -60.35 3.78 22.24
N VAL A 53 -59.56 4.56 21.50
CA VAL A 53 -60.07 5.49 20.48
C VAL A 53 -60.73 4.73 19.31
N VAL A 54 -60.09 3.68 18.79
CA VAL A 54 -60.63 2.88 17.69
C VAL A 54 -61.90 2.15 18.11
N THR A 55 -61.95 1.59 19.32
CA THR A 55 -63.16 0.95 19.85
C THR A 55 -64.28 1.96 20.11
N ALA A 56 -63.98 3.18 20.55
CA ALA A 56 -64.96 4.26 20.64
C ALA A 56 -65.52 4.64 19.26
N VAL A 57 -64.66 4.78 18.24
CA VAL A 57 -65.10 5.13 16.87
C VAL A 57 -65.94 4.01 16.23
N ILE A 58 -65.57 2.74 16.43
CA ILE A 58 -66.31 1.59 15.88
C ILE A 58 -67.67 1.39 16.56
N THR A 59 -67.84 1.88 17.80
CA THR A 59 -69.10 1.73 18.55
C THR A 59 -70.10 2.87 18.35
N LEU A 60 -69.69 3.98 17.72
CA LEU A 60 -70.57 5.10 17.34
C LEU A 60 -71.68 4.73 16.31
N PRO A 61 -71.48 3.84 15.32
CA PRO A 61 -72.51 3.50 14.33
C PRO A 61 -73.35 2.26 14.65
N GLN A 62 -72.96 1.40 15.61
CA GLN A 62 -73.66 0.15 15.90
C GLN A 62 -74.59 0.27 17.11
N GLU A 63 -75.85 0.56 16.84
CA GLU A 63 -76.93 0.32 17.80
C GLU A 63 -77.04 -1.20 18.08
N LYS A 64 -76.71 -1.58 19.32
CA LYS A 64 -77.28 -2.73 20.06
C LYS A 64 -76.63 -4.13 20.09
N SER A 65 -75.39 -4.43 19.62
CA SER A 65 -74.84 -5.79 19.92
C SER A 65 -73.39 -5.97 20.36
N PHE A 66 -72.51 -4.96 20.29
CA PHE A 66 -71.12 -5.15 20.69
C PHE A 66 -70.83 -4.62 22.12
N GLN A 67 -70.44 -5.50 23.04
CA GLN A 67 -69.88 -5.13 24.36
C GLN A 67 -68.41 -4.72 24.18
N SER A 68 -68.16 -3.43 24.01
CA SER A 68 -66.80 -2.89 24.02
C SER A 68 -66.37 -2.52 25.45
N PRO A 69 -65.05 -2.52 25.75
CA PRO A 69 -64.54 -2.03 27.03
C PRO A 69 -64.96 -0.59 27.33
N VAL A 70 -65.14 0.24 26.30
CA VAL A 70 -65.61 1.62 26.41
C VAL A 70 -67.06 1.68 26.91
N ARG A 71 -67.95 0.81 26.41
CA ARG A 71 -69.34 0.71 26.92
C ARG A 71 -69.43 0.13 28.33
N TRP A 72 -68.53 -0.78 28.70
CA TRP A 72 -68.45 -1.30 30.08
C TRP A 72 -68.06 -0.19 31.08
N VAL A 73 -67.09 0.66 30.69
CA VAL A 73 -66.72 1.85 31.48
C VAL A 73 -67.88 2.84 31.53
N ASP A 74 -68.56 3.11 30.41
CA ASP A 74 -69.72 4.03 30.36
C ASP A 74 -70.89 3.54 31.23
N GLN A 75 -71.17 2.22 31.24
CA GLN A 75 -72.17 1.60 32.12
C GLN A 75 -71.79 1.66 33.61
N GLN A 76 -70.51 1.52 33.94
CA GLN A 76 -70.01 1.69 35.31
C GLN A 76 -70.02 3.16 35.75
N CYS A 77 -69.89 4.11 34.81
CA CYS A 77 -70.01 5.55 35.08
C CYS A 77 -71.46 6.03 35.29
N GLN A 78 -72.47 5.23 34.95
CA GLN A 78 -73.90 5.53 35.19
C GLN A 78 -74.41 5.04 36.56
N GLY A 79 -73.61 4.29 37.33
CA GLY A 79 -73.91 3.91 38.72
C GLY A 79 -73.39 4.92 39.74
N ASP A 80 -73.92 4.87 40.97
CA ASP A 80 -73.69 5.85 42.07
C ASP A 80 -72.23 6.08 42.53
N ASP A 81 -71.23 5.41 41.95
CA ASP A 81 -69.81 5.57 42.27
C ASP A 81 -69.08 6.52 41.28
N GLY A 82 -69.51 7.80 41.26
CA GLY A 82 -68.94 8.87 40.42
C GLY A 82 -67.44 9.14 40.63
N PHE A 83 -66.83 8.60 41.68
CA PHE A 83 -65.39 8.74 41.96
C PHE A 83 -64.52 8.00 40.94
N SER A 84 -64.98 6.87 40.41
CA SER A 84 -64.22 6.02 39.48
C SER A 84 -64.08 6.66 38.07
N CYS A 85 -65.16 7.27 37.57
CA CYS A 85 -65.18 7.92 36.26
C CYS A 85 -64.34 9.21 36.25
N THR A 86 -64.43 9.98 37.33
CA THR A 86 -63.66 11.22 37.49
C THR A 86 -62.16 10.92 37.53
N VAL A 87 -61.71 9.88 38.25
CA VAL A 87 -60.29 9.48 38.29
C VAL A 87 -59.81 8.96 36.93
N LEU A 88 -60.61 8.17 36.21
CA LEU A 88 -60.21 7.66 34.89
C LEU A 88 -60.07 8.79 33.84
N GLN A 89 -61.00 9.75 33.87
CA GLN A 89 -61.06 10.84 32.89
C GLN A 89 -60.12 12.02 33.22
N SER A 90 -59.94 12.35 34.51
CA SER A 90 -59.10 13.49 34.95
C SER A 90 -57.65 13.12 35.27
N LEU A 91 -57.39 11.90 35.75
CA LEU A 91 -56.02 11.43 36.06
C LEU A 91 -55.44 10.68 34.86
N PHE A 92 -56.05 9.59 34.38
CA PHE A 92 -55.38 8.70 33.43
C PHE A 92 -55.36 9.20 31.98
N MET A 93 -56.44 9.80 31.48
CA MET A 93 -56.53 10.23 30.07
C MET A 93 -55.53 11.35 29.68
N PRO A 94 -55.28 12.39 30.51
CA PRO A 94 -54.24 13.37 30.22
C PRO A 94 -52.83 12.76 30.16
N PHE A 95 -52.50 11.83 31.05
CA PHE A 95 -51.20 11.14 31.01
C PHE A 95 -51.08 10.21 29.81
N LEU A 96 -52.14 9.49 29.42
CA LEU A 96 -52.13 8.62 28.24
C LEU A 96 -52.03 9.41 26.93
N THR A 97 -52.76 10.53 26.81
CA THR A 97 -52.71 11.42 25.65
C THR A 97 -51.37 12.14 25.55
N LEU A 98 -50.83 12.65 26.66
CA LEU A 98 -49.48 13.21 26.72
C LEU A 98 -48.41 12.16 26.39
N ALA A 99 -48.55 10.93 26.88
CA ALA A 99 -47.65 9.82 26.57
C ALA A 99 -47.69 9.47 25.07
N LEU A 100 -48.89 9.33 24.47
CA LEU A 100 -49.05 9.06 23.04
C LEU A 100 -48.48 10.20 22.20
N ALA A 101 -48.82 11.45 22.50
CA ALA A 101 -48.33 12.62 21.79
C ALA A 101 -46.81 12.76 21.89
N THR A 102 -46.24 12.53 23.08
CA THR A 102 -44.79 12.62 23.31
C THR A 102 -44.04 11.48 22.61
N VAL A 103 -44.54 10.24 22.67
CA VAL A 103 -43.94 9.09 21.99
C VAL A 103 -44.05 9.25 20.48
N ALA A 104 -45.23 9.62 19.95
CA ALA A 104 -45.44 9.85 18.53
C ALA A 104 -44.54 10.98 18.03
N TYR A 105 -44.50 12.13 18.73
CA TYR A 105 -43.67 13.26 18.36
C TYR A 105 -42.18 12.91 18.38
N LEU A 106 -41.65 12.35 19.48
CA LEU A 106 -40.23 12.01 19.60
C LEU A 106 -39.81 10.88 18.66
N PHE A 107 -40.66 9.88 18.45
CA PHE A 107 -40.37 8.77 17.53
C PHE A 107 -40.43 9.23 16.07
N PHE A 108 -41.48 9.95 15.69
CA PHE A 108 -41.64 10.51 14.35
C PHE A 108 -40.48 11.44 14.01
N ARG A 109 -40.19 12.43 14.86
CA ARG A 109 -39.11 13.41 14.63
C ARG A 109 -37.73 12.77 14.61
N PHE A 110 -37.41 11.88 15.56
CA PHE A 110 -36.16 11.13 15.54
C PHE A 110 -36.02 10.31 14.25
N SER A 111 -37.10 9.63 13.82
CA SER A 111 -37.09 8.84 12.60
C SER A 111 -36.95 9.70 11.35
N HIS A 112 -37.56 10.89 11.33
CA HIS A 112 -37.51 11.85 10.24
C HIS A 112 -36.11 12.42 10.07
N VAL A 113 -35.55 13.05 11.10
CA VAL A 113 -34.18 13.63 11.08
C VAL A 113 -33.16 12.57 10.69
N ARG A 114 -33.23 11.37 11.29
CA ARG A 114 -32.33 10.27 10.96
C ARG A 114 -32.49 9.81 9.51
N ARG A 115 -33.73 9.64 9.01
CA ARG A 115 -33.98 9.19 7.63
C ARG A 115 -33.53 10.23 6.62
N ALA A 116 -33.75 11.51 6.87
CA ALA A 116 -33.29 12.61 6.02
C ALA A 116 -31.76 12.61 5.92
N TYR A 117 -31.06 12.57 7.06
CA TYR A 117 -29.60 12.50 7.09
C TYR A 117 -29.05 11.25 6.39
N LEU A 118 -29.62 10.07 6.68
CA LEU A 118 -29.19 8.82 6.03
C LEU A 118 -29.53 8.78 4.54
N ARG A 119 -30.54 9.49 4.07
CA ARG A 119 -30.87 9.60 2.65
C ARG A 119 -29.80 10.43 1.94
N LYS A 120 -29.44 11.59 2.49
CA LYS A 120 -28.34 12.43 1.97
C LYS A 120 -27.04 11.64 1.92
N ALA A 121 -26.68 10.93 2.99
CA ALA A 121 -25.48 10.11 3.05
C ALA A 121 -25.45 8.91 2.07
N ARG A 122 -26.58 8.50 1.50
CA ARG A 122 -26.66 7.38 0.54
C ARG A 122 -26.66 7.84 -0.92
N LEU A 123 -27.36 8.94 -1.19
CA LEU A 123 -27.55 9.46 -2.55
C LEU A 123 -26.40 10.40 -2.92
N ASP A 124 -26.06 11.31 -2.01
CA ASP A 124 -25.13 12.41 -2.28
C ASP A 124 -24.00 12.45 -1.22
N PRO A 125 -23.15 11.40 -1.12
CA PRO A 125 -22.12 11.32 -0.10
C PRO A 125 -21.03 12.39 -0.27
N HIS A 126 -20.78 12.84 -1.51
CA HIS A 126 -19.78 13.87 -1.81
C HIS A 126 -20.12 15.23 -1.18
N GLU A 127 -21.41 15.60 -1.10
CA GLU A 127 -21.83 16.85 -0.46
C GLU A 127 -21.58 16.86 1.06
N LEU A 128 -21.60 15.68 1.70
CA LEU A 128 -21.28 15.57 3.12
C LEU A 128 -19.78 15.64 3.39
N VAL A 129 -18.94 15.22 2.44
CA VAL A 129 -17.48 15.19 2.58
C VAL A 129 -16.89 16.46 1.96
N GLU A 130 -16.71 17.51 2.77
CA GLU A 130 -16.22 18.83 2.30
C GLU A 130 -14.84 18.77 1.64
N THR A 131 -14.04 17.75 1.91
CA THR A 131 -12.72 17.54 1.31
C THR A 131 -12.76 16.98 -0.11
N ALA A 132 -13.91 16.49 -0.56
CA ALA A 132 -14.04 15.85 -1.88
C ALA A 132 -14.00 16.85 -3.05
N GLY A 133 -14.32 18.14 -2.86
CA GLY A 133 -14.42 19.07 -4.00
C GLY A 133 -15.43 18.60 -5.08
N GLY A 134 -15.34 19.16 -6.29
CA GLY A 134 -16.27 18.86 -7.39
C GLY A 134 -15.91 17.65 -8.27
N ILE A 135 -14.72 17.08 -8.11
CA ILE A 135 -14.09 16.20 -9.11
C ILE A 135 -14.08 14.74 -8.61
N PHE A 136 -15.22 14.15 -8.29
CA PHE A 136 -15.25 12.71 -8.03
C PHE A 136 -16.43 12.01 -8.70
N GLY A 137 -16.11 11.15 -9.67
CA GLY A 137 -17.00 10.12 -10.17
C GLY A 137 -17.17 8.96 -9.17
N ARG A 138 -17.67 7.83 -9.68
CA ARG A 138 -17.95 6.63 -8.87
C ARG A 138 -16.67 6.05 -8.25
N VAL A 139 -16.61 5.92 -6.92
CA VAL A 139 -15.47 5.27 -6.23
C VAL A 139 -15.47 3.76 -6.48
N VAL A 140 -14.33 3.22 -6.93
CA VAL A 140 -14.13 1.79 -7.26
C VAL A 140 -13.03 1.15 -6.42
N GLY A 141 -13.02 -0.19 -6.30
CA GLY A 141 -11.89 -0.96 -5.75
C GLY A 141 -11.66 -0.90 -4.23
N ARG A 142 -12.46 -0.13 -3.48
CA ARG A 142 -12.27 0.10 -2.02
C ARG A 142 -13.26 -0.65 -1.11
N ASP A 143 -14.08 -1.53 -1.68
CA ASP A 143 -15.20 -2.18 -0.98
C ASP A 143 -14.77 -3.14 0.14
N GLN A 144 -13.69 -3.90 -0.08
CA GLN A 144 -13.16 -4.86 0.89
C GLN A 144 -12.58 -4.16 2.12
N LEU A 145 -11.76 -3.13 1.89
CA LEU A 145 -11.22 -2.29 2.96
C LEU A 145 -12.35 -1.65 3.80
N CYS A 146 -13.36 -1.06 3.16
CA CYS A 146 -14.53 -0.54 3.86
C CYS A 146 -15.21 -1.61 4.71
N SER A 147 -15.33 -2.83 4.18
CA SER A 147 -15.97 -3.94 4.88
C SER A 147 -15.23 -4.40 6.12
N VAL A 148 -13.89 -4.43 6.07
CA VAL A 148 -13.03 -4.74 7.22
C VAL A 148 -13.14 -3.65 8.30
N LEU A 149 -12.96 -2.39 7.92
CA LEU A 149 -13.04 -1.25 8.85
C LEU A 149 -14.42 -1.17 9.54
N MET A 150 -15.50 -1.42 8.80
CA MET A 150 -16.86 -1.42 9.34
C MET A 150 -17.11 -2.55 10.36
N GLU A 151 -16.58 -3.76 10.15
CA GLU A 151 -16.77 -4.86 11.11
C GLU A 151 -15.92 -4.64 12.36
N ASP A 152 -14.71 -4.08 12.23
CA ASP A 152 -13.83 -3.77 13.37
C ASP A 152 -14.41 -2.70 14.31
N LEU A 153 -15.04 -1.66 13.77
CA LEU A 153 -15.68 -0.59 14.56
C LEU A 153 -16.97 -1.03 15.28
N ARG A 154 -17.57 -2.12 14.81
CA ARG A 154 -18.89 -2.56 15.26
C ARG A 154 -18.84 -3.20 16.65
N ASP A 155 -17.78 -3.93 17.00
CA ASP A 155 -17.66 -4.56 18.33
C ASP A 155 -17.09 -3.60 19.38
N ARG A 156 -17.92 -3.21 20.36
CA ARG A 156 -17.52 -2.29 21.44
C ARG A 156 -16.39 -2.84 22.33
N ARG A 157 -16.17 -4.16 22.39
CA ARG A 157 -15.10 -4.75 23.22
C ARG A 157 -13.71 -4.47 22.67
N PHE A 158 -13.61 -4.26 21.36
CA PHE A 158 -12.35 -4.13 20.63
C PHE A 158 -12.31 -2.88 19.74
N ARG A 159 -13.33 -2.02 19.87
CA ARG A 159 -13.47 -0.77 19.14
C ARG A 159 -12.31 0.14 19.52
N ARG A 160 -11.60 0.59 18.50
CA ARG A 160 -10.49 1.53 18.61
C ARG A 160 -10.55 2.50 17.44
N THR A 161 -9.82 3.60 17.57
CA THR A 161 -9.56 4.50 16.46
C THR A 161 -8.77 3.78 15.38
N HIS A 162 -9.25 3.82 14.14
CA HIS A 162 -8.54 3.34 12.95
C HIS A 162 -7.90 4.52 12.25
N VAL A 163 -6.63 4.42 11.91
CA VAL A 163 -5.92 5.41 11.11
C VAL A 163 -5.55 4.76 9.77
N VAL A 164 -6.16 5.25 8.70
CA VAL A 164 -5.87 4.84 7.34
C VAL A 164 -4.75 5.72 6.79
N VAL A 165 -3.60 5.11 6.54
CA VAL A 165 -2.39 5.79 6.08
C VAL A 165 -2.24 5.58 4.58
N GLY A 166 -2.09 6.66 3.81
CA GLY A 166 -1.86 6.55 2.38
C GLY A 166 -1.05 7.73 1.86
N GLY A 167 -0.24 7.49 0.82
CA GLY A 167 0.46 8.54 0.08
C GLY A 167 -0.49 9.56 -0.53
N ILE A 168 0.06 10.65 -1.07
CA ILE A 168 -0.70 11.63 -1.85
C ILE A 168 -1.26 10.94 -3.10
N GLY A 169 -2.55 11.13 -3.37
CA GLY A 169 -3.21 10.48 -4.51
C GLY A 169 -3.55 9.00 -4.30
N THR A 170 -3.49 8.46 -3.09
CA THR A 170 -3.96 7.06 -2.85
C THR A 170 -5.49 6.92 -2.78
N GLY A 171 -6.23 8.04 -2.85
CA GLY A 171 -7.70 8.04 -2.75
C GLY A 171 -8.22 7.98 -1.32
N LYS A 172 -7.52 8.60 -0.35
CA LYS A 172 -7.95 8.69 1.06
C LYS A 172 -9.34 9.34 1.19
N THR A 173 -9.54 10.47 0.54
CA THR A 173 -10.84 11.18 0.52
C THR A 173 -11.92 10.35 -0.18
N ALA A 174 -11.59 9.69 -1.29
CA ALA A 174 -12.51 8.77 -1.97
C ALA A 174 -12.94 7.59 -1.06
N LEU A 175 -12.04 7.08 -0.22
CA LEU A 175 -12.39 6.08 0.80
C LEU A 175 -13.39 6.64 1.83
N VAL A 176 -13.22 7.88 2.29
CA VAL A 176 -14.16 8.52 3.24
C VAL A 176 -15.55 8.70 2.63
N VAL A 177 -15.62 9.09 1.36
CA VAL A 177 -16.87 9.16 0.60
C VAL A 177 -17.54 7.78 0.54
N LEU A 178 -16.80 6.74 0.14
CA LEU A 178 -17.35 5.38 0.04
C LEU A 178 -17.79 4.84 1.41
N LEU A 179 -17.01 5.09 2.47
CA LEU A 179 -17.38 4.73 3.85
C LEU A 179 -18.66 5.41 4.29
N THR A 180 -18.83 6.70 3.94
CA THR A 180 -20.06 7.46 4.22
C THR A 180 -21.28 6.76 3.61
N GLN A 181 -21.20 6.40 2.33
CA GLN A 181 -22.27 5.66 1.65
C GLN A 181 -22.54 4.29 2.30
N ARG A 182 -21.51 3.46 2.46
CA ARG A 182 -21.63 2.07 2.94
C ARG A 182 -22.10 1.99 4.39
N LEU A 183 -21.63 2.88 5.26
CA LEU A 183 -22.09 2.96 6.65
C LEU A 183 -23.58 3.32 6.71
N ALA A 184 -24.02 4.27 5.88
CA ALA A 184 -25.41 4.70 5.82
C ALA A 184 -26.33 3.58 5.29
N GLU A 185 -25.90 2.81 4.28
CA GLU A 185 -26.62 1.62 3.80
C GLU A 185 -26.87 0.60 4.91
N ARG A 186 -25.89 0.40 5.79
CA ARG A 186 -25.97 -0.56 6.91
C ARG A 186 -26.60 0.01 8.19
N GLY A 187 -27.06 1.25 8.14
CA GLY A 187 -27.85 1.90 9.20
C GLY A 187 -27.04 2.56 10.32
N ALA A 188 -25.73 2.72 10.12
CA ALA A 188 -24.87 3.61 10.92
C ALA A 188 -25.03 5.06 10.42
N VAL A 189 -24.71 6.03 11.28
CA VAL A 189 -24.77 7.47 10.97
C VAL A 189 -23.33 7.98 10.82
N PRO A 190 -22.80 8.06 9.59
CA PRO A 190 -21.46 8.57 9.33
C PRO A 190 -21.43 10.10 9.44
N VAL A 191 -20.43 10.64 10.14
CA VAL A 191 -20.21 12.08 10.28
C VAL A 191 -18.80 12.40 9.78
N PRO A 192 -18.66 12.82 8.50
CA PRO A 192 -17.37 13.21 7.95
C PRO A 192 -16.92 14.58 8.48
N LEU A 193 -15.65 14.67 8.86
CA LEU A 193 -14.97 15.85 9.41
C LEU A 193 -13.77 16.22 8.54
N ARG A 194 -13.62 17.51 8.25
CA ARG A 194 -12.42 18.08 7.64
C ARG A 194 -11.51 18.60 8.74
N LEU A 195 -10.32 18.01 8.90
CA LEU A 195 -9.42 18.35 10.01
C LEU A 195 -8.60 19.63 9.81
N ARG A 196 -8.50 20.14 8.57
CA ARG A 196 -7.81 21.41 8.24
C ARG A 196 -8.33 22.62 9.04
N ALA A 197 -9.59 22.62 9.46
CA ALA A 197 -10.20 23.74 10.18
C ALA A 197 -9.99 23.69 11.71
N ALA A 198 -9.27 22.70 12.24
CA ALA A 198 -9.00 22.57 13.68
C ALA A 198 -7.69 23.28 14.05
N GLU A 199 -7.80 24.51 14.54
CA GLU A 199 -6.64 25.40 14.78
C GLU A 199 -6.01 25.29 16.18
N GLN A 200 -6.76 24.90 17.23
CA GLN A 200 -6.28 24.98 18.63
C GLN A 200 -6.52 23.72 19.48
N ASP A 201 -7.74 23.15 19.48
CA ASP A 201 -8.05 21.92 20.24
C ASP A 201 -8.72 20.88 19.33
N LEU A 202 -8.41 19.60 19.55
CA LEU A 202 -8.84 18.48 18.70
C LEU A 202 -9.74 17.53 19.49
N ASP A 203 -11.02 17.87 19.64
CA ASP A 203 -12.06 16.97 20.16
C ASP A 203 -12.95 16.43 19.02
N PHE A 204 -12.71 15.19 18.62
CA PHE A 204 -13.45 14.55 17.52
C PHE A 204 -14.96 14.44 17.78
N ARG A 205 -15.38 14.26 19.04
CA ARG A 205 -16.80 14.14 19.39
C ARG A 205 -17.49 15.49 19.27
N GLU A 206 -16.85 16.55 19.77
CA GLU A 206 -17.40 17.90 19.71
C GLU A 206 -17.47 18.41 18.26
N LEU A 207 -16.39 18.22 17.49
CA LEU A 207 -16.36 18.56 16.06
C LEU A 207 -17.46 17.81 15.28
N ALA A 208 -17.64 16.51 15.56
CA ALA A 208 -18.72 15.72 14.96
C ALA A 208 -20.12 16.22 15.34
N PHE A 209 -20.32 16.66 16.58
CA PHE A 209 -21.60 17.23 17.00
C PHE A 209 -21.89 18.56 16.28
N LYS A 210 -20.91 19.47 16.21
CA LYS A 210 -21.01 20.75 15.48
C LYS A 210 -21.34 20.51 14.00
N ARG A 211 -20.64 19.58 13.35
CA ARG A 211 -20.90 19.17 11.96
C ARG A 211 -22.31 18.62 11.77
N PHE A 212 -22.74 17.71 12.64
CA PHE A 212 -24.08 17.12 12.59
C PHE A 212 -25.17 18.19 12.73
N CYS A 213 -25.00 19.14 13.65
CA CYS A 213 -25.94 20.24 13.84
C CYS A 213 -26.06 21.10 12.57
N ARG A 214 -24.94 21.49 11.95
CA ARG A 214 -24.91 22.27 10.70
C ARG A 214 -25.68 21.60 9.56
N GLU A 215 -25.47 20.30 9.36
CA GLU A 215 -26.16 19.54 8.29
C GLU A 215 -27.66 19.34 8.54
N VAL A 216 -28.08 19.37 9.80
CA VAL A 216 -29.46 19.07 10.19
C VAL A 216 -30.27 20.35 10.45
N GLN A 217 -29.64 21.54 10.45
CA GLN A 217 -30.28 22.85 10.74
C GLN A 217 -31.60 23.07 10.01
N GLY A 218 -31.70 22.73 8.71
CA GLY A 218 -32.95 22.87 7.93
C GLY A 218 -34.06 21.87 8.27
N GLN A 219 -33.80 20.88 9.14
CA GLN A 219 -34.71 19.79 9.49
C GLN A 219 -35.16 19.82 10.96
N ILE A 220 -34.50 20.61 11.81
CA ILE A 220 -34.76 20.76 13.26
C ILE A 220 -35.45 22.09 13.55
N ARG A 221 -36.23 22.13 14.64
CA ARG A 221 -36.88 23.36 15.12
C ARG A 221 -36.04 24.12 16.15
N SER A 222 -35.12 23.44 16.84
CA SER A 222 -34.24 24.05 17.85
C SER A 222 -32.94 23.26 18.04
N ALA A 223 -31.91 23.93 18.57
CA ALA A 223 -30.63 23.29 18.88
C ALA A 223 -30.77 22.16 19.93
N ALA A 224 -31.68 22.32 20.90
CA ALA A 224 -31.97 21.29 21.91
C ALA A 224 -32.58 20.02 21.31
N GLU A 225 -33.28 20.10 20.16
CA GLU A 225 -33.78 18.93 19.44
C GLU A 225 -32.63 18.12 18.84
N ALA A 226 -31.66 18.80 18.20
CA ALA A 226 -30.48 18.15 17.63
C ALA A 226 -29.68 17.41 18.70
N GLU A 227 -29.50 18.01 19.88
CA GLU A 227 -28.78 17.37 20.98
C GLU A 227 -29.48 16.11 21.50
N LYS A 228 -30.82 16.13 21.64
CA LYS A 228 -31.59 14.93 22.04
C LYS A 228 -31.43 13.80 21.02
N VAL A 229 -31.48 14.12 19.72
CA VAL A 229 -31.27 13.14 18.64
C VAL A 229 -29.85 12.58 18.69
N TRP A 230 -28.84 13.44 18.82
CA TRP A 230 -27.43 13.07 18.92
C TRP A 230 -27.16 12.12 20.09
N ARG A 231 -27.57 12.49 21.32
CA ARG A 231 -27.41 11.66 22.52
C ARG A 231 -28.03 10.27 22.33
N ARG A 232 -29.22 10.19 21.72
CA ARG A 232 -29.88 8.91 21.44
C ARG A 232 -29.10 8.07 20.42
N LEU A 233 -28.52 8.68 19.39
CA LEU A 233 -27.68 7.98 18.42
C LEU A 233 -26.36 7.47 19.05
N CYS A 234 -25.74 8.25 19.94
CA CYS A 234 -24.56 7.84 20.72
C CYS A 234 -24.87 6.63 21.60
N GLN A 235 -25.98 6.65 22.34
CA GLN A 235 -26.39 5.54 23.21
C GLN A 235 -26.60 4.24 22.42
N GLN A 236 -27.25 4.34 21.25
CA GLN A 236 -27.41 3.22 20.32
C GLN A 236 -26.10 2.78 19.66
N GLY A 237 -25.03 3.57 19.81
CA GLY A 237 -23.72 3.33 19.23
C GLY A 237 -23.70 3.44 17.71
N ARG A 238 -24.60 4.23 17.11
CA ARG A 238 -24.79 4.34 15.65
C ARG A 238 -23.89 5.34 14.97
N ILE A 239 -23.38 6.33 15.69
CA ILE A 239 -22.52 7.38 15.13
C ILE A 239 -21.15 6.78 14.82
N VAL A 240 -20.64 7.07 13.64
CA VAL A 240 -19.27 6.77 13.22
C VAL A 240 -18.66 8.07 12.72
N VAL A 241 -17.54 8.48 13.30
CA VAL A 241 -16.84 9.71 12.91
C VAL A 241 -15.77 9.35 11.87
N LEU A 242 -15.76 10.09 10.76
CA LEU A 242 -14.79 9.91 9.67
C LEU A 242 -13.99 11.20 9.53
N ALA A 243 -12.77 11.25 10.04
CA ALA A 243 -11.93 12.43 10.01
C ALA A 243 -10.94 12.36 8.83
N ASP A 244 -11.02 13.33 7.92
CA ASP A 244 -10.17 13.38 6.72
C ASP A 244 -9.06 14.43 6.86
N GLY A 245 -7.83 14.04 6.54
CA GLY A 245 -6.67 14.94 6.44
C GLY A 245 -5.99 15.30 7.76
N LEU A 246 -5.54 14.32 8.55
CA LEU A 246 -4.84 14.58 9.82
C LEU A 246 -3.54 15.38 9.63
N GLU A 247 -2.86 15.20 8.49
CA GLU A 247 -1.65 15.94 8.14
C GLU A 247 -1.88 17.45 7.97
N GLU A 248 -3.13 17.89 7.80
CA GLU A 248 -3.51 19.29 7.59
C GLU A 248 -4.01 19.97 8.87
N ALA A 249 -4.08 19.25 9.99
CA ALA A 249 -4.52 19.78 11.28
C ALA A 249 -3.39 20.48 12.05
N LEU A 250 -3.73 21.50 12.85
CA LEU A 250 -2.82 22.17 13.81
C LEU A 250 -1.55 22.74 13.15
N THR A 251 -1.68 23.38 11.98
CA THR A 251 -0.54 23.96 11.22
C THR A 251 -0.23 25.42 11.57
N ALA A 252 -0.89 26.00 12.57
CA ALA A 252 -0.61 27.38 13.02
C ALA A 252 0.80 27.50 13.65
N GLU A 253 1.44 28.65 13.44
CA GLU A 253 2.78 28.95 13.96
C GLU A 253 2.83 28.75 15.49
N GLY A 254 3.82 27.98 15.96
CA GLY A 254 4.03 27.65 17.39
C GLY A 254 3.47 26.30 17.86
N LEU A 255 2.46 25.75 17.18
CA LEU A 255 1.85 24.45 17.56
C LEU A 255 2.55 23.24 16.95
N THR A 256 3.47 23.44 16.00
CA THR A 256 4.15 22.34 15.29
C THR A 256 4.95 21.43 16.22
N GLU A 257 5.51 21.97 17.31
CA GLU A 257 6.26 21.17 18.32
C GLU A 257 5.32 20.38 19.26
N GLU A 258 4.10 20.88 19.52
CA GLU A 258 3.11 20.24 20.42
C GLU A 258 2.07 19.38 19.69
N ARG A 259 1.95 19.53 18.37
CA ARG A 259 0.98 18.87 17.49
C ARG A 259 0.88 17.37 17.73
N ASP A 260 2.04 16.69 17.80
CA ASP A 260 2.11 15.25 18.01
C ASP A 260 1.48 14.82 19.33
N THR A 261 1.66 15.63 20.37
CA THR A 261 1.11 15.40 21.71
C THR A 261 -0.40 15.60 21.71
N ILE A 262 -0.89 16.68 21.07
CA ILE A 262 -2.32 16.99 20.96
C ILE A 262 -3.06 15.87 20.21
N ILE A 263 -2.55 15.41 19.07
CA ILE A 263 -3.18 14.34 18.30
C ILE A 263 -3.21 13.03 19.09
N ARG A 264 -2.13 12.68 19.81
CA ARG A 264 -2.10 11.49 20.67
C ARG A 264 -3.15 11.56 21.77
N LEU A 265 -3.29 12.71 22.42
CA LEU A 265 -4.26 12.92 23.49
C LEU A 265 -5.70 12.83 22.96
N ALA A 266 -5.97 13.42 21.81
CA ALA A 266 -7.28 13.37 21.15
C ALA A 266 -7.71 11.93 20.79
N ILE A 267 -6.79 11.14 20.23
CA ILE A 267 -7.05 9.72 19.91
C ILE A 267 -7.27 8.89 21.18
N ARG A 268 -6.45 9.11 22.21
CA ARG A 268 -6.61 8.44 23.50
C ARG A 268 -7.99 8.72 24.10
N ARG A 269 -8.41 9.99 24.12
CA ARG A 269 -9.74 10.41 24.58
C ARG A 269 -10.86 9.74 23.77
N ALA A 270 -10.74 9.70 22.45
CA ALA A 270 -11.71 9.01 21.58
C ALA A 270 -11.83 7.51 21.90
N ASN A 271 -10.72 6.84 22.21
CA ASN A 271 -10.71 5.44 22.62
C ASN A 271 -11.34 5.24 24.01
N GLU A 272 -10.99 6.07 25.00
CA GLU A 272 -11.56 6.02 26.36
C GLU A 272 -13.09 6.21 26.35
N GLU A 273 -13.59 7.07 25.46
CA GLU A 273 -15.03 7.27 25.23
C GLU A 273 -15.71 6.17 24.39
N GLY A 274 -14.93 5.26 23.79
CA GLY A 274 -15.43 4.21 22.89
C GLY A 274 -16.08 4.75 21.61
N LEU A 275 -15.60 5.89 21.10
CA LEU A 275 -16.06 6.53 19.88
C LEU A 275 -15.62 5.72 18.64
N PRO A 276 -16.52 5.33 17.71
CA PRO A 276 -16.10 4.74 16.44
C PRO A 276 -15.50 5.84 15.58
N LEU A 277 -14.18 5.79 15.40
CA LEU A 277 -13.42 6.82 14.71
C LEU A 277 -12.53 6.19 13.63
N ILE A 278 -12.63 6.71 12.41
CA ILE A 278 -11.68 6.48 11.32
C ILE A 278 -11.02 7.82 11.02
N ILE A 279 -9.71 7.84 10.96
CA ILE A 279 -8.91 9.00 10.58
C ILE A 279 -8.14 8.66 9.32
N THR A 280 -8.12 9.51 8.31
CA THR A 280 -7.17 9.39 7.19
C THR A 280 -5.96 10.27 7.43
N SER A 281 -4.79 9.79 7.01
CA SER A 281 -3.55 10.54 7.16
C SER A 281 -2.52 10.20 6.10
N ARG A 282 -1.61 11.12 5.81
CA ARG A 282 -0.30 10.79 5.22
C ARG A 282 0.59 10.02 6.20
N PRO A 283 1.57 9.24 5.70
CA PRO A 283 2.61 8.66 6.55
C PRO A 283 3.34 9.79 7.29
N HIS A 284 3.31 9.76 8.63
CA HIS A 284 4.02 10.73 9.46
C HIS A 284 4.43 10.08 10.79
N ASP A 285 5.53 10.58 11.37
CA ASP A 285 6.18 9.98 12.55
C ASP A 285 5.26 9.94 13.79
N SER A 286 4.32 10.88 13.88
CA SER A 286 3.40 11.03 15.01
C SER A 286 2.48 9.82 15.21
N LEU A 287 2.27 9.02 14.15
CA LEU A 287 1.49 7.78 14.19
C LEU A 287 2.16 6.65 15.00
N ARG A 288 3.47 6.74 15.25
CA ARG A 288 4.19 5.70 15.99
C ARG A 288 3.89 5.72 17.48
N GLY A 289 3.49 4.57 18.03
CA GLY A 289 3.11 4.45 19.43
C GLY A 289 1.79 5.15 19.77
N MET A 290 1.00 5.54 18.77
CA MET A 290 -0.39 5.91 18.98
C MET A 290 -1.20 4.69 19.38
N GLU A 291 -2.20 4.93 20.21
CA GLU A 291 -3.18 3.91 20.54
C GLU A 291 -4.22 3.76 19.43
N ALA A 292 -3.80 3.50 18.20
CA ALA A 292 -4.69 3.34 17.05
C ALA A 292 -4.32 2.11 16.21
N SER A 293 -5.30 1.58 15.48
CA SER A 293 -5.06 0.53 14.48
C SER A 293 -4.66 1.19 13.17
N LEU A 294 -3.45 0.92 12.68
CA LEU A 294 -2.94 1.48 11.43
C LEU A 294 -3.29 0.54 10.27
N THR A 295 -3.86 1.09 9.19
CA THR A 295 -4.14 0.34 7.96
C THR A 295 -3.60 1.12 6.77
N GLU A 296 -2.73 0.49 5.99
CA GLU A 296 -2.17 1.11 4.79
C GLU A 296 -3.18 1.09 3.64
N LEU A 297 -3.34 2.23 2.98
CA LEU A 297 -4.13 2.40 1.79
C LEU A 297 -3.21 2.30 0.57
N GLU A 298 -3.22 1.13 -0.04
CA GLU A 298 -2.52 0.86 -1.30
C GLU A 298 -3.13 1.69 -2.44
N PRO A 299 -2.40 1.89 -3.56
CA PRO A 299 -2.98 2.33 -4.83
C PRO A 299 -4.23 1.53 -5.25
N LEU A 300 -4.98 2.06 -6.21
CA LEU A 300 -6.06 1.27 -6.82
C LEU A 300 -5.45 0.08 -7.59
N SER A 301 -6.20 -0.99 -7.77
CA SER A 301 -5.80 -2.04 -8.72
C SER A 301 -6.03 -1.55 -10.15
N GLU A 302 -5.22 -2.02 -11.10
CA GLU A 302 -5.42 -1.68 -12.53
C GLU A 302 -6.80 -2.17 -13.01
N GLU A 303 -7.31 -3.30 -12.50
CA GLU A 303 -8.68 -3.74 -12.77
C GLU A 303 -9.74 -2.74 -12.28
N ALA A 304 -9.56 -2.17 -11.08
CA ALA A 304 -10.46 -1.15 -10.58
C ALA A 304 -10.36 0.11 -11.45
N ALA A 305 -9.14 0.54 -11.82
CA ALA A 305 -8.92 1.65 -12.73
C ALA A 305 -9.59 1.43 -14.11
N LEU A 306 -9.45 0.26 -14.71
CA LEU A 306 -10.10 -0.09 -15.97
C LEU A 306 -11.62 -0.15 -15.85
N THR A 307 -12.15 -0.54 -14.69
CA THR A 307 -13.59 -0.54 -14.42
C THR A 307 -14.14 0.86 -14.21
N TYR A 308 -13.30 1.81 -13.80
CA TYR A 308 -13.65 3.23 -13.72
C TYR A 308 -13.69 3.88 -15.10
N ILE A 309 -12.73 3.57 -15.98
CA ILE A 309 -12.63 4.17 -17.32
C ILE A 309 -13.63 3.53 -18.31
N SER A 310 -13.75 2.20 -18.32
CA SER A 310 -14.56 1.49 -19.33
C SER A 310 -16.07 1.66 -19.08
N SER A 311 -16.79 1.96 -20.16
CA SER A 311 -18.26 2.03 -20.22
C SER A 311 -18.91 0.68 -20.57
N GLY A 312 -18.10 -0.29 -21.04
CA GLY A 312 -18.56 -1.60 -21.49
C GLY A 312 -19.10 -1.64 -22.93
N GLY A 313 -18.90 -0.57 -23.71
CA GLY A 313 -19.34 -0.47 -25.10
C GLY A 313 -18.72 -1.53 -26.04
N ALA A 314 -19.43 -1.86 -27.12
CA ALA A 314 -19.00 -2.86 -28.11
C ALA A 314 -17.87 -2.38 -29.05
N GLY A 315 -17.58 -1.07 -29.08
CA GLY A 315 -16.51 -0.46 -29.88
C GLY A 315 -15.17 -0.28 -29.15
N GLU A 316 -15.10 -0.58 -27.85
CA GLU A 316 -13.92 -0.28 -27.02
C GLU A 316 -12.70 -1.14 -27.41
N ASP A 317 -11.58 -0.49 -27.74
CA ASP A 317 -10.28 -1.16 -27.84
C ASP A 317 -9.73 -1.47 -26.43
N ARG A 318 -10.23 -2.57 -25.88
CA ARG A 318 -9.89 -3.02 -24.53
C ARG A 318 -8.42 -3.35 -24.35
N GLN A 319 -7.71 -3.77 -25.42
CA GLN A 319 -6.29 -4.09 -25.33
C GLN A 319 -5.46 -2.82 -25.18
N ARG A 320 -5.81 -1.77 -25.93
CA ARG A 320 -5.18 -0.47 -25.81
C ARG A 320 -5.43 0.17 -24.45
N LEU A 321 -6.65 0.13 -23.94
CA LEU A 321 -6.98 0.67 -22.61
C LEU A 321 -6.21 -0.05 -21.48
N ASP A 322 -6.16 -1.38 -21.52
CA ASP A 322 -5.39 -2.20 -20.55
C ASP A 322 -3.91 -1.81 -20.57
N TRP A 323 -3.33 -1.72 -21.76
CA TRP A 323 -1.94 -1.29 -21.94
C TRP A 323 -1.69 0.14 -21.43
N ILE A 324 -2.61 1.09 -21.67
CA ILE A 324 -2.47 2.47 -21.19
C ILE A 324 -2.49 2.51 -19.65
N VAL A 325 -3.44 1.80 -19.02
CA VAL A 325 -3.57 1.77 -17.56
C VAL A 325 -2.33 1.18 -16.90
N GLU A 326 -1.81 0.08 -17.43
CA GLU A 326 -0.57 -0.58 -16.95
C GLU A 326 0.65 0.32 -17.20
N ARG A 327 0.88 0.75 -18.44
CA ARG A 327 2.12 1.43 -18.84
C ARG A 327 2.26 2.84 -18.26
N ALA A 328 1.17 3.59 -18.09
CA ALA A 328 1.19 4.89 -17.43
C ALA A 328 1.06 4.79 -15.91
N GLY A 329 0.86 3.60 -15.34
CA GLY A 329 0.62 3.40 -13.92
C GLY A 329 -0.56 4.26 -13.43
N ILE A 330 -1.67 4.26 -14.18
CA ILE A 330 -2.85 5.11 -13.91
C ILE A 330 -3.46 4.79 -12.54
N ALA A 331 -3.41 3.52 -12.14
CA ALA A 331 -3.96 3.05 -10.87
C ALA A 331 -3.26 3.68 -9.64
N GLU A 332 -2.05 4.20 -9.81
CA GLU A 332 -1.26 4.90 -8.79
C GLU A 332 -1.50 6.42 -8.78
N ALA A 333 -2.21 6.97 -9.76
CA ALA A 333 -2.35 8.41 -9.96
C ALA A 333 -3.79 8.81 -10.34
N PRO A 334 -4.64 9.19 -9.35
CA PRO A 334 -6.05 9.49 -9.56
C PRO A 334 -6.33 10.57 -10.59
N THR A 335 -5.51 11.64 -10.62
CA THR A 335 -5.68 12.70 -11.61
C THR A 335 -5.52 12.17 -13.04
N TYR A 336 -4.59 11.23 -13.29
CA TYR A 336 -4.50 10.57 -14.61
C TYR A 336 -5.64 9.59 -14.86
N LEU A 337 -6.23 9.01 -13.80
CA LEU A 337 -7.41 8.16 -13.92
C LEU A 337 -8.64 8.97 -14.35
N GLU A 338 -8.80 10.17 -13.81
CA GLU A 338 -9.84 11.13 -14.21
C GLU A 338 -9.62 11.63 -15.64
N ILE A 339 -8.40 12.10 -15.96
CA ILE A 339 -8.04 12.52 -17.32
C ILE A 339 -8.31 11.40 -18.33
N ALA A 340 -7.90 10.17 -18.03
CA ALA A 340 -8.16 9.04 -18.92
C ALA A 340 -9.66 8.74 -19.08
N ALA A 341 -10.47 8.89 -18.02
CA ALA A 341 -11.92 8.72 -18.11
C ALA A 341 -12.56 9.80 -18.99
N GLU A 342 -12.20 11.08 -18.82
CA GLU A 342 -12.73 12.18 -19.66
C GLU A 342 -12.32 12.03 -21.12
N LEU A 343 -11.07 11.64 -21.38
CA LEU A 343 -10.59 11.37 -22.74
C LEU A 343 -11.31 10.17 -23.37
N HIS A 344 -11.66 9.14 -22.58
CA HIS A 344 -12.42 7.98 -23.04
C HIS A 344 -13.85 8.36 -23.42
N GLU A 345 -14.51 9.18 -22.60
CA GLU A 345 -15.88 9.66 -22.87
C GLU A 345 -15.97 10.46 -24.19
N GLN A 346 -14.89 11.16 -24.57
CA GLN A 346 -14.81 11.89 -25.84
C GLN A 346 -14.24 11.05 -27.00
N GLY A 347 -13.95 9.76 -26.80
CA GLY A 347 -13.40 8.86 -27.83
C GLY A 347 -11.94 9.12 -28.20
N LEU A 348 -11.21 9.97 -27.46
CA LEU A 348 -9.82 10.37 -27.76
C LEU A 348 -8.77 9.31 -27.37
N LEU A 349 -9.18 8.29 -26.60
CA LEU A 349 -8.36 7.11 -26.34
C LEU A 349 -8.46 6.04 -27.44
N GLU A 350 -9.54 6.05 -28.24
CA GLU A 350 -9.85 5.02 -29.23
C GLU A 350 -9.38 5.43 -30.63
N ARG A 351 -8.39 4.72 -31.18
CA ARG A 351 -7.87 4.99 -32.54
C ARG A 351 -8.92 4.79 -33.64
N ALA A 352 -9.93 3.95 -33.41
CA ALA A 352 -10.94 3.61 -34.40
C ALA A 352 -12.05 4.67 -34.56
N LEU A 353 -12.25 5.52 -33.55
CA LEU A 353 -13.26 6.60 -33.56
C LEU A 353 -12.67 7.96 -33.98
N ALA A 354 -11.35 8.12 -33.90
CA ALA A 354 -10.62 9.29 -34.40
C ALA A 354 -10.48 9.22 -35.93
N GLY A 355 -11.54 9.55 -36.67
CA GLY A 355 -11.50 9.60 -38.14
C GLY A 355 -10.49 10.64 -38.68
N SER A 356 -9.74 10.26 -39.72
CA SER A 356 -8.86 11.06 -40.62
C SER A 356 -7.85 12.08 -40.05
N ALA A 357 -7.83 12.35 -38.74
CA ALA A 357 -6.84 13.20 -38.10
C ALA A 357 -6.05 12.36 -37.07
N ASP A 358 -5.02 11.67 -37.55
CA ASP A 358 -4.06 10.91 -36.72
C ASP A 358 -3.41 11.78 -35.61
N GLU A 359 -3.53 13.11 -35.69
CA GLU A 359 -2.92 14.09 -34.76
C GLU A 359 -3.68 14.32 -33.44
N GLU A 360 -4.97 13.96 -33.32
CA GLU A 360 -5.78 14.30 -32.13
C GLU A 360 -5.87 13.18 -31.06
N ALA A 361 -5.54 11.93 -31.41
CA ALA A 361 -5.61 10.82 -30.47
C ALA A 361 -4.37 10.75 -29.56
N VAL A 362 -4.50 10.14 -28.37
CA VAL A 362 -3.34 9.96 -27.47
C VAL A 362 -2.26 9.13 -28.17
N GLU A 363 -1.05 9.69 -28.27
CA GLU A 363 0.11 8.95 -28.78
C GLU A 363 0.54 7.87 -27.76
N THR A 364 0.64 6.64 -28.24
CA THR A 364 0.98 5.46 -27.42
C THR A 364 2.21 4.73 -27.94
N ARG A 365 2.84 5.20 -29.03
CA ARG A 365 4.01 4.54 -29.62
C ARG A 365 5.26 4.81 -28.78
N GLY A 366 5.98 3.73 -28.44
CA GLY A 366 7.40 3.77 -28.02
C GLY A 366 7.74 4.49 -26.71
N GLY A 367 6.79 5.10 -26.01
CA GLY A 367 7.03 5.88 -24.80
C GLY A 367 7.28 5.05 -23.54
N ASP A 368 8.13 5.59 -22.65
CA ASP A 368 8.18 5.17 -21.27
C ASP A 368 6.97 5.68 -20.47
N ARG A 369 6.90 5.35 -19.17
CA ARG A 369 5.77 5.75 -18.30
C ARG A 369 5.58 7.28 -18.30
N ALA A 370 6.66 8.04 -18.27
CA ALA A 370 6.64 9.50 -18.26
C ALA A 370 6.11 10.07 -19.59
N SER A 371 6.57 9.55 -20.74
CA SER A 371 6.06 9.91 -22.07
C SER A 371 4.56 9.68 -22.17
N LEU A 372 4.05 8.52 -21.74
CA LEU A 372 2.62 8.22 -21.86
C LEU A 372 1.78 9.13 -20.96
N ARG A 373 2.25 9.44 -19.74
CA ARG A 373 1.61 10.44 -18.86
C ARG A 373 1.61 11.84 -19.47
N PHE A 374 2.71 12.23 -20.10
CA PHE A 374 2.80 13.48 -20.84
C PHE A 374 1.78 13.52 -22.00
N HIS A 375 1.73 12.49 -22.85
CA HIS A 375 0.77 12.43 -23.96
C HIS A 375 -0.69 12.46 -23.49
N LEU A 376 -1.04 11.73 -22.43
CA LEU A 376 -2.38 11.80 -21.83
C LEU A 376 -2.75 13.24 -21.41
N PHE A 377 -1.82 13.93 -20.74
CA PHE A 377 -2.05 15.30 -20.29
C PHE A 377 -2.12 16.30 -21.45
N GLU A 378 -1.21 16.22 -22.42
CA GLU A 378 -1.21 17.14 -23.57
C GLU A 378 -2.43 16.96 -24.47
N THR A 379 -2.90 15.73 -24.70
CA THR A 379 -4.15 15.50 -25.44
C THR A 379 -5.34 16.10 -24.68
N TRP A 380 -5.40 15.93 -23.36
CA TRP A 380 -6.44 16.53 -22.52
C TRP A 380 -6.39 18.07 -22.52
N LEU A 381 -5.20 18.65 -22.38
CA LEU A 381 -4.99 20.09 -22.42
C LEU A 381 -5.34 20.68 -23.80
N SER A 382 -4.99 19.99 -24.88
CA SER A 382 -5.35 20.37 -26.26
C SER A 382 -6.87 20.34 -26.48
N ALA A 383 -7.56 19.32 -25.95
CA ALA A 383 -9.01 19.23 -25.97
C ALA A 383 -9.68 20.35 -25.13
N LEU A 384 -9.06 20.77 -24.03
CA LEU A 384 -9.50 21.92 -23.23
C LEU A 384 -9.28 23.26 -23.97
N ILE A 385 -8.14 23.43 -24.65
CA ILE A 385 -7.81 24.63 -25.43
C ILE A 385 -8.71 24.75 -26.67
N SER A 386 -8.99 23.64 -27.36
CA SER A 386 -9.89 23.61 -28.53
C SER A 386 -11.37 23.75 -28.18
N GLY A 387 -11.74 23.73 -26.89
CA GLY A 387 -13.12 23.93 -26.43
C GLY A 387 -14.00 22.67 -26.49
N ARG A 388 -13.43 21.49 -26.72
CA ARG A 388 -14.17 20.20 -26.59
C ARG A 388 -14.60 19.97 -25.15
N PHE A 389 -13.72 20.28 -24.20
CA PHE A 389 -14.05 20.34 -22.79
C PHE A 389 -14.51 21.74 -22.40
N ARG A 390 -15.59 21.80 -21.59
CA ARG A 390 -16.24 23.04 -21.15
C ARG A 390 -16.61 23.96 -22.33
N PRO A 391 -17.49 23.51 -23.26
CA PRO A 391 -17.93 24.32 -24.41
C PRO A 391 -18.80 25.51 -24.00
N ASP A 392 -19.29 25.54 -22.76
CA ASP A 392 -20.09 26.61 -22.16
C ASP A 392 -19.31 27.90 -21.87
N LEU A 393 -17.96 27.84 -21.89
CA LEU A 393 -17.12 29.02 -21.67
C LEU A 393 -16.96 29.85 -22.96
N PRO A 394 -17.28 31.16 -22.93
CA PRO A 394 -17.21 32.05 -24.10
C PRO A 394 -15.77 32.53 -24.35
N LEU A 395 -14.84 31.60 -24.53
CA LEU A 395 -13.42 31.88 -24.79
C LEU A 395 -12.99 31.30 -26.13
N SER A 396 -12.22 32.08 -26.91
CA SER A 396 -11.58 31.58 -28.12
C SER A 396 -10.48 30.58 -27.78
N ALA A 397 -10.07 29.75 -28.75
CA ALA A 397 -8.95 28.83 -28.56
C ALA A 397 -7.62 29.56 -28.29
N GLU A 398 -7.45 30.77 -28.83
CA GLU A 398 -6.30 31.62 -28.58
C GLU A 398 -6.29 32.16 -27.14
N ASP A 399 -7.43 32.64 -26.65
CA ASP A 399 -7.57 33.11 -25.26
C ASP A 399 -7.34 31.99 -24.24
N ARG A 400 -7.86 30.78 -24.54
CA ARG A 400 -7.61 29.57 -23.73
C ARG A 400 -6.12 29.23 -23.71
N ARG A 401 -5.43 29.33 -24.86
CA ARG A 401 -3.99 29.08 -24.95
C ARG A 401 -3.17 30.10 -24.17
N SER A 402 -3.46 31.39 -24.31
CA SER A 402 -2.81 32.46 -23.54
C SER A 402 -3.03 32.29 -22.04
N THR A 403 -4.25 31.92 -21.63
CA THR A 403 -4.57 31.57 -20.24
C THR A 403 -3.68 30.45 -19.71
N VAL A 404 -3.51 29.37 -20.49
CA VAL A 404 -2.62 28.25 -20.12
C VAL A 404 -1.15 28.68 -20.00
N HIS A 405 -0.66 29.59 -20.86
CA HIS A 405 0.71 30.12 -20.76
C HIS A 405 0.92 30.92 -19.46
N TYR A 406 -0.02 31.79 -19.08
CA TYR A 406 0.03 32.52 -17.81
C TYR A 406 0.02 31.57 -16.59
N LEU A 407 -0.85 30.56 -16.60
CA LEU A 407 -0.90 29.55 -15.54
C LEU A 407 0.38 28.70 -15.49
N SER A 408 1.02 28.44 -16.63
CA SER A 408 2.29 27.71 -16.70
C SER A 408 3.45 28.48 -16.06
N ALA A 409 3.50 29.81 -16.24
CA ALA A 409 4.47 30.64 -15.55
C ALA A 409 4.24 30.67 -14.03
N LEU A 410 2.98 30.84 -13.59
CA LEU A 410 2.60 30.74 -12.17
C LEU A 410 2.99 29.38 -11.58
N ALA A 411 2.73 28.30 -12.32
CA ALA A 411 3.06 26.95 -11.90
C ALA A 411 4.57 26.79 -11.70
N CYS A 412 5.40 27.23 -12.66
CA CYS A 412 6.86 27.17 -12.60
C CYS A 412 7.42 27.94 -11.38
N VAL A 413 6.89 29.14 -11.10
CA VAL A 413 7.26 29.88 -9.87
C VAL A 413 6.84 29.12 -8.61
N GLY A 414 5.65 28.52 -8.59
CA GLY A 414 5.21 27.67 -7.48
C GLY A 414 6.11 26.46 -7.24
N LEU A 415 6.68 25.87 -8.31
CA LEU A 415 7.64 24.76 -8.20
C LEU A 415 8.95 25.20 -7.53
N ALA A 416 9.44 26.40 -7.84
CA ALA A 416 10.65 26.95 -7.21
C ALA A 416 10.47 27.22 -5.70
N LEU A 417 9.25 27.60 -5.32
CA LEU A 417 8.89 27.97 -3.95
C LEU A 417 8.32 26.81 -3.12
N ASP A 418 8.20 25.61 -3.71
CA ASP A 418 7.56 24.42 -3.11
C ASP A 418 6.15 24.72 -2.54
N THR A 419 5.34 25.45 -3.31
CA THR A 419 3.97 25.84 -2.92
C THR A 419 2.96 25.60 -4.05
N SER A 420 1.76 25.17 -3.67
CA SER A 420 0.60 25.08 -4.58
C SER A 420 -0.19 26.37 -4.66
N GLU A 421 0.08 27.33 -3.77
CA GLU A 421 -0.55 28.65 -3.70
C GLU A 421 0.48 29.71 -4.08
N VAL A 422 0.26 30.39 -5.20
CA VAL A 422 1.19 31.37 -5.78
C VAL A 422 0.51 32.73 -5.84
N ARG A 423 1.19 33.78 -5.36
CA ARG A 423 0.68 35.16 -5.49
C ARG A 423 1.02 35.71 -6.85
N PHE A 424 0.18 36.61 -7.35
CA PHE A 424 0.46 37.33 -8.61
C PHE A 424 1.78 38.11 -8.55
N ALA A 425 2.06 38.74 -7.41
CA ALA A 425 3.28 39.50 -7.16
C ALA A 425 4.57 38.65 -7.14
N ASP A 426 4.47 37.33 -6.96
CA ASP A 426 5.64 36.44 -7.00
C ASP A 426 6.13 36.20 -8.45
N VAL A 427 5.32 36.54 -9.47
CA VAL A 427 5.63 36.36 -10.90
C VAL A 427 5.90 37.68 -11.60
N VAL A 428 5.01 38.66 -11.46
CA VAL A 428 5.14 39.99 -12.08
C VAL A 428 4.97 41.05 -11.00
N ASP A 429 5.96 41.94 -10.88
CA ASP A 429 5.82 43.17 -10.09
C ASP A 429 5.06 44.19 -10.96
N GLU A 430 3.92 44.70 -10.46
CA GLU A 430 3.04 45.65 -11.18
C GLU A 430 3.74 46.99 -11.47
N GLN A 431 4.87 47.29 -10.81
CA GLN A 431 5.59 48.56 -10.93
C GLN A 431 6.86 48.47 -11.80
N ASP A 432 7.53 47.31 -11.86
CA ASP A 432 8.73 47.09 -12.68
C ASP A 432 8.93 45.60 -13.00
N PRO A 433 8.67 45.15 -14.25
CA PRO A 433 8.86 43.76 -14.67
C PRO A 433 10.30 43.24 -14.48
N ALA A 434 11.30 44.11 -14.43
CA ALA A 434 12.70 43.75 -14.20
C ALA A 434 13.03 43.42 -12.74
N ARG A 435 12.12 43.72 -11.78
CA ARG A 435 12.26 43.37 -10.35
C ARG A 435 11.65 42.03 -9.97
N SER A 436 11.12 41.27 -10.94
CA SER A 436 10.60 39.93 -10.67
C SER A 436 11.67 39.04 -10.03
N ARG A 437 11.24 38.19 -9.09
CA ARG A 437 12.10 37.23 -8.39
C ARG A 437 12.74 36.21 -9.34
N PHE A 438 12.12 35.96 -10.51
CA PHE A 438 12.58 35.02 -11.53
C PHE A 438 12.45 35.63 -12.94
N PRO A 439 13.39 36.51 -13.35
CA PRO A 439 13.29 37.27 -14.61
C PRO A 439 13.38 36.40 -15.87
N GLU A 440 13.94 35.19 -15.79
CA GLU A 440 13.97 34.20 -16.87
C GLU A 440 12.55 33.76 -17.26
N ILE A 441 11.71 33.50 -16.26
CA ILE A 441 10.33 33.03 -16.45
C ILE A 441 9.48 34.13 -17.07
N VAL A 442 9.65 35.39 -16.64
CA VAL A 442 8.92 36.54 -17.18
C VAL A 442 9.28 36.80 -18.64
N ARG A 443 10.57 36.72 -19.00
CA ARG A 443 11.02 36.85 -20.40
C ARG A 443 10.40 35.77 -21.29
N GLU A 444 10.37 34.53 -20.82
CA GLU A 444 9.77 33.42 -21.56
C GLU A 444 8.23 33.56 -21.67
N LEU A 445 7.58 34.09 -20.64
CA LEU A 445 6.14 34.37 -20.66
C LEU A 445 5.79 35.43 -21.70
N ALA A 446 6.54 36.54 -21.72
CA ALA A 446 6.38 37.61 -22.71
C ALA A 446 6.56 37.09 -24.14
N ARG A 447 7.54 36.19 -24.36
CA ARG A 447 7.78 35.55 -25.66
C ARG A 447 6.63 34.67 -26.13
N ARG A 448 5.99 33.90 -25.22
CA ARG A 448 4.90 32.96 -25.56
C ARG A 448 3.53 33.62 -25.70
N VAL A 449 3.25 34.65 -24.91
CA VAL A 449 1.94 35.32 -24.89
C VAL A 449 1.84 36.44 -25.94
N GLY A 450 2.97 37.05 -26.33
CA GLY A 450 2.97 38.15 -27.31
C GLY A 450 2.07 39.32 -26.86
N ASP A 451 1.35 39.92 -27.81
CA ASP A 451 0.44 41.06 -27.57
C ASP A 451 -0.98 40.64 -27.14
N SER A 452 -1.15 39.47 -26.50
CA SER A 452 -2.47 39.02 -26.05
C SER A 452 -3.13 40.03 -25.10
N GLY A 453 -4.42 40.32 -25.32
CA GLY A 453 -5.19 41.27 -24.50
C GLY A 453 -5.59 40.77 -23.10
N ILE A 454 -5.12 39.60 -22.68
CA ILE A 454 -5.41 38.99 -21.37
C ILE A 454 -4.30 39.34 -20.39
N ASP A 455 -4.64 39.86 -19.22
CA ASP A 455 -3.70 40.05 -18.12
C ASP A 455 -3.64 38.81 -17.18
N LEU A 456 -2.67 38.79 -16.27
CA LEU A 456 -2.45 37.66 -15.36
C LEU A 456 -3.68 37.35 -14.47
N ARG A 457 -4.43 38.38 -14.05
CA ARG A 457 -5.59 38.22 -13.16
C ARG A 457 -6.80 37.67 -13.91
N LEU A 458 -7.00 38.13 -15.14
CA LEU A 458 -8.04 37.65 -16.05
C LEU A 458 -7.74 36.20 -16.48
N ALA A 459 -6.48 35.88 -16.78
CA ALA A 459 -6.05 34.50 -17.02
C ALA A 459 -6.35 33.61 -15.82
N ALA A 460 -6.10 34.07 -14.59
CA ALA A 460 -6.43 33.30 -13.39
C ALA A 460 -7.96 33.12 -13.22
N HIS A 461 -8.76 34.13 -13.54
CA HIS A 461 -10.22 34.03 -13.56
C HIS A 461 -10.70 32.94 -14.52
N TRP A 462 -10.22 32.96 -15.75
CA TRP A 462 -10.55 31.97 -16.76
C TRP A 462 -10.01 30.58 -16.41
N GLY A 463 -8.80 30.51 -15.86
CA GLY A 463 -8.20 29.29 -15.35
C GLY A 463 -9.05 28.59 -14.28
N ALA A 464 -9.72 29.36 -13.42
CA ALA A 464 -10.64 28.79 -12.43
C ALA A 464 -11.93 28.25 -13.05
N ARG A 465 -12.47 28.93 -14.07
CA ARG A 465 -13.62 28.44 -14.83
C ARG A 465 -13.31 27.23 -15.71
N MET A 466 -12.05 27.12 -16.14
CA MET A 466 -11.50 25.95 -16.83
C MET A 466 -11.11 24.83 -15.86
N GLU A 467 -11.35 25.00 -14.55
CA GLU A 467 -11.06 24.02 -13.48
C GLU A 467 -9.58 23.63 -13.34
N LEU A 468 -8.67 24.48 -13.81
CA LEU A 468 -7.22 24.28 -13.64
C LEU A 468 -6.73 24.76 -12.26
N VAL A 469 -7.39 25.79 -11.71
CA VAL A 469 -6.98 26.47 -10.47
C VAL A 469 -8.17 26.95 -9.64
N GLU A 470 -7.94 27.32 -8.38
CA GLU A 470 -8.87 28.03 -7.52
C GLU A 470 -8.35 29.46 -7.26
N LEU A 471 -9.26 30.42 -7.17
CA LEU A 471 -8.93 31.82 -6.90
C LEU A 471 -9.09 32.14 -5.41
N GLY A 472 -8.02 32.67 -4.81
CA GLY A 472 -7.98 33.13 -3.43
C GLY A 472 -7.53 34.59 -3.34
N GLY A 473 -8.37 35.53 -3.76
CA GLY A 473 -8.06 36.96 -3.71
C GLY A 473 -6.89 37.35 -4.63
N ASP A 474 -5.70 37.54 -4.07
CA ASP A 474 -4.45 37.87 -4.78
C ASP A 474 -3.60 36.64 -5.17
N ARG A 475 -4.18 35.44 -5.06
CA ARG A 475 -3.48 34.16 -5.22
C ARG A 475 -4.23 33.20 -6.11
N VAL A 476 -3.45 32.31 -6.70
CA VAL A 476 -3.92 31.16 -7.46
C VAL A 476 -3.47 29.90 -6.74
N ARG A 477 -4.41 28.98 -6.52
CA ARG A 477 -4.15 27.65 -5.95
C ARG A 477 -4.33 26.59 -7.01
N PHE A 478 -3.31 25.77 -7.26
CA PHE A 478 -3.46 24.60 -8.13
C PHE A 478 -4.22 23.49 -7.39
N GLN A 479 -5.31 23.00 -7.98
CA GLN A 479 -6.15 21.97 -7.35
C GLN A 479 -5.41 20.62 -7.25
N HIS A 480 -4.61 20.31 -8.27
CA HIS A 480 -3.85 19.07 -8.36
C HIS A 480 -2.36 19.34 -8.60
N SER A 481 -1.52 18.67 -7.82
CA SER A 481 -0.06 18.81 -7.90
C SER A 481 0.54 18.35 -9.23
N VAL A 482 -0.09 17.36 -9.87
CA VAL A 482 0.32 16.88 -11.20
C VAL A 482 0.06 17.94 -12.28
N ILE A 483 -1.06 18.68 -12.19
CA ILE A 483 -1.38 19.76 -13.13
C ILE A 483 -0.34 20.87 -13.00
N GLN A 484 0.00 21.26 -11.77
CA GLN A 484 1.08 22.23 -11.52
C GLN A 484 2.42 21.77 -12.12
N ALA A 485 2.80 20.51 -11.90
CA ALA A 485 4.05 19.97 -12.44
C ALA A 485 4.07 19.96 -13.97
N GLN A 486 2.97 19.55 -14.62
CA GLN A 486 2.84 19.52 -16.09
C GLN A 486 2.89 20.93 -16.70
N LEU A 487 2.15 21.88 -16.14
CA LEU A 487 2.15 23.26 -16.61
C LEU A 487 3.52 23.92 -16.38
N GLY A 488 4.13 23.70 -15.21
CA GLY A 488 5.45 24.24 -14.88
C GLY A 488 6.58 23.67 -15.74
N ALA A 489 6.52 22.39 -16.12
CA ALA A 489 7.52 21.73 -16.97
C ALA A 489 7.75 22.45 -18.31
N ARG A 490 6.72 23.14 -18.82
CA ARG A 490 6.77 23.90 -20.09
C ARG A 490 7.71 25.11 -20.03
N PHE A 491 8.03 25.61 -18.84
CA PHE A 491 8.90 26.78 -18.62
C PHE A 491 10.28 26.41 -18.08
N LEU A 492 10.56 25.13 -17.80
CA LEU A 492 11.82 24.70 -17.20
C LEU A 492 13.05 24.96 -18.10
N ASN A 493 12.89 24.97 -19.44
CA ASN A 493 14.00 25.27 -20.35
C ASN A 493 14.62 26.66 -20.08
N ALA A 494 13.78 27.64 -19.72
CA ALA A 494 14.22 29.01 -19.45
C ALA A 494 15.13 29.13 -18.23
N VAL A 495 15.09 28.15 -17.32
CA VAL A 495 15.84 28.15 -16.06
C VAL A 495 16.94 27.09 -15.98
N ILE A 496 16.95 26.11 -16.90
CA ILE A 496 18.01 25.08 -17.01
C ILE A 496 19.15 25.56 -17.93
N HIS A 497 18.89 26.43 -18.92
CA HIS A 497 19.87 26.89 -19.92
C HIS A 497 21.19 27.47 -19.34
N PRO A 498 22.37 27.25 -19.97
CA PRO A 498 23.69 27.58 -19.42
C PRO A 498 24.00 29.08 -19.34
N ASP A 499 23.17 29.93 -19.95
CA ASP A 499 23.26 31.39 -19.80
C ASP A 499 22.83 31.87 -18.40
N VAL A 500 22.39 30.95 -17.52
CA VAL A 500 22.16 31.18 -16.11
C VAL A 500 23.50 30.98 -15.36
N PRO A 501 24.07 32.02 -14.72
CA PRO A 501 25.40 31.91 -14.12
C PRO A 501 25.48 30.83 -13.00
N ALA A 502 26.69 30.37 -12.67
CA ALA A 502 26.92 29.18 -11.82
C ALA A 502 26.93 29.39 -10.28
N GLN A 503 26.98 30.64 -9.77
CA GLN A 503 27.06 30.90 -8.32
C GLN A 503 25.69 31.00 -7.62
N PRO A 504 25.43 30.38 -6.46
CA PRO A 504 24.16 30.54 -5.75
C PRO A 504 23.97 32.01 -5.34
N THR A 505 23.02 32.71 -5.97
CA THR A 505 22.61 34.08 -5.61
C THR A 505 21.11 34.07 -5.35
N GLU A 506 20.62 34.87 -4.40
CA GLU A 506 19.17 35.06 -4.23
C GLU A 506 18.55 35.50 -5.56
N GLY A 507 17.50 34.79 -6.01
CA GLY A 507 16.86 35.01 -7.32
C GLY A 507 17.16 33.94 -8.39
N ARG A 508 18.05 32.96 -8.14
CA ARG A 508 18.25 31.83 -9.07
C ARG A 508 17.34 30.64 -8.75
N TYR A 509 16.77 30.03 -9.78
CA TYR A 509 15.73 28.99 -9.67
C TYR A 509 16.19 27.74 -8.89
N PHE A 510 17.18 27.00 -9.37
CA PHE A 510 17.57 25.70 -8.80
C PHE A 510 18.36 25.72 -7.48
N PRO A 511 19.28 26.68 -7.22
CA PRO A 511 20.03 26.70 -5.96
C PRO A 511 19.14 26.74 -4.71
N ALA A 512 17.97 27.38 -4.77
CA ALA A 512 16.99 27.36 -3.69
C ALA A 512 16.04 26.15 -3.82
N ALA A 513 15.52 25.89 -5.03
CA ALA A 513 14.51 24.87 -5.25
C ALA A 513 15.01 23.44 -4.99
N LEU A 514 16.29 23.13 -5.25
CA LEU A 514 16.86 21.79 -5.05
C LEU A 514 17.46 21.56 -3.66
N GLN A 515 17.51 22.57 -2.78
CA GLN A 515 17.89 22.35 -1.37
C GLN A 515 16.83 21.53 -0.63
N SER A 516 15.57 21.73 -0.97
CA SER A 516 14.44 20.95 -0.47
C SER A 516 13.39 20.82 -1.58
N PRO A 517 13.64 20.00 -2.62
CA PRO A 517 12.76 19.90 -3.76
C PRO A 517 11.42 19.32 -3.37
N GLY A 518 10.36 20.01 -3.80
CA GLY A 518 9.01 19.46 -3.82
C GLY A 518 8.91 18.28 -4.79
N ARG A 519 7.95 17.38 -4.55
CA ARG A 519 7.65 16.26 -5.46
C ARG A 519 7.28 16.78 -6.85
N GLU A 520 6.58 17.90 -6.90
CA GLU A 520 6.06 18.56 -8.09
C GLU A 520 7.20 19.03 -8.99
N LEU A 521 8.28 19.56 -8.40
CA LEU A 521 9.47 19.97 -9.14
C LEU A 521 10.16 18.77 -9.79
N LEU A 522 10.33 17.66 -9.06
CA LEU A 522 10.94 16.45 -9.60
C LEU A 522 10.11 15.86 -10.75
N ILE A 523 8.78 15.82 -10.59
CA ILE A 523 7.86 15.41 -11.67
C ILE A 523 8.01 16.33 -12.87
N ALA A 524 8.05 17.65 -12.66
CA ALA A 524 8.18 18.63 -13.74
C ALA A 524 9.50 18.46 -14.50
N MET A 525 10.63 18.23 -13.82
CA MET A 525 11.92 17.99 -14.46
C MET A 525 11.93 16.71 -15.30
N VAL A 526 11.34 15.61 -14.80
CA VAL A 526 11.18 14.37 -15.58
C VAL A 526 10.31 14.60 -16.81
N LEU A 527 9.18 15.28 -16.65
CA LEU A 527 8.29 15.60 -17.78
C LEU A 527 8.99 16.51 -18.79
N HIS A 528 9.75 17.51 -18.33
CA HIS A 528 10.50 18.42 -19.19
C HIS A 528 11.43 17.67 -20.15
N SER A 529 12.12 16.64 -19.68
CA SER A 529 12.97 15.78 -20.53
C SER A 529 12.20 14.97 -21.59
N ARG A 530 10.86 15.04 -21.63
CA ARG A 530 9.99 14.46 -22.68
C ARG A 530 9.37 15.51 -23.59
N LEU A 531 9.51 16.81 -23.29
CA LEU A 531 9.09 17.88 -24.19
C LEU A 531 10.10 18.08 -25.33
N PRO A 532 9.66 18.59 -26.50
CA PRO A 532 10.56 18.97 -27.59
C PRO A 532 11.65 19.95 -27.13
N ASP A 533 11.28 20.96 -26.34
CA ASP A 533 12.20 21.96 -25.77
C ASP A 533 13.23 21.38 -24.78
N GLY A 534 12.96 20.18 -24.23
CA GLY A 534 13.83 19.51 -23.24
C GLY A 534 14.53 18.27 -23.79
N ALA A 535 14.33 17.92 -25.06
CA ALA A 535 15.03 16.83 -25.73
C ALA A 535 16.43 17.28 -26.17
N CYS A 536 17.40 16.37 -26.17
CA CYS A 536 18.73 16.69 -26.64
C CYS A 536 18.87 16.53 -28.16
N VAL A 537 19.35 17.57 -28.81
CA VAL A 537 19.56 17.61 -30.27
C VAL A 537 21.00 17.19 -30.56
N HIS A 538 21.25 15.88 -30.66
CA HIS A 538 22.62 15.36 -30.88
C HIS A 538 23.02 15.29 -32.37
N GLU A 539 22.06 15.48 -33.30
CA GLU A 539 22.24 15.24 -34.75
C GLU A 539 22.19 16.49 -35.64
N GLU A 540 21.90 17.70 -35.12
CA GLU A 540 21.89 18.91 -35.95
C GLU A 540 23.30 19.50 -36.15
N PRO A 541 23.74 19.75 -37.40
CA PRO A 541 24.99 20.43 -37.68
C PRO A 541 24.87 21.91 -37.28
N GLY A 542 25.41 22.25 -36.11
CA GLY A 542 25.41 23.62 -35.57
C GLY A 542 25.25 23.73 -34.04
N ALA A 543 24.90 22.64 -33.34
CA ALA A 543 24.67 22.62 -31.89
C ALA A 543 25.96 22.62 -31.02
N THR A 544 27.03 23.24 -31.51
CA THR A 544 28.26 23.48 -30.74
C THR A 544 28.21 24.88 -30.15
N GLY A 545 28.23 24.98 -28.81
CA GLY A 545 28.43 26.26 -28.16
C GLY A 545 29.79 26.89 -28.51
N PRO A 546 30.02 28.16 -28.17
CA PRO A 546 31.27 28.88 -28.46
C PRO A 546 32.53 28.18 -27.93
N ASP A 547 32.39 27.30 -26.92
CA ASP A 547 33.46 26.52 -26.30
C ASP A 547 33.62 25.09 -26.86
N GLY A 548 32.87 24.73 -27.92
CA GLY A 548 32.89 23.39 -28.53
C GLY A 548 32.14 22.31 -27.74
N THR A 549 31.57 22.63 -26.58
CA THR A 549 30.71 21.73 -25.79
C THR A 549 29.26 21.76 -26.32
N ARG A 550 28.66 20.58 -26.50
CA ARG A 550 27.25 20.45 -26.94
C ARG A 550 26.33 20.62 -25.74
N TRP A 551 25.41 21.57 -25.79
CA TRP A 551 24.39 21.75 -24.74
C TRP A 551 23.32 20.66 -24.84
N CYS A 552 23.05 19.98 -23.73
CA CYS A 552 22.01 18.96 -23.63
C CYS A 552 21.18 19.21 -22.37
N PRO A 553 19.91 19.64 -22.49
CA PRO A 553 19.03 19.88 -21.34
C PRO A 553 18.88 18.66 -20.43
N VAL A 554 18.87 17.45 -21.01
CA VAL A 554 18.74 16.19 -20.29
C VAL A 554 19.96 15.96 -19.38
N SER A 555 21.18 16.03 -19.93
CA SER A 555 22.41 15.85 -19.15
C SER A 555 22.54 16.94 -18.07
N ALA A 556 22.23 18.20 -18.39
CA ALA A 556 22.26 19.29 -17.43
C ALA A 556 21.27 19.10 -16.27
N ALA A 557 20.02 18.70 -16.57
CA ALA A 557 19.01 18.41 -15.55
C ALA A 557 19.40 17.20 -14.67
N ARG A 558 19.97 16.15 -15.28
CA ARG A 558 20.50 14.98 -14.56
C ARG A 558 21.61 15.40 -13.59
N ASP A 559 22.57 16.19 -14.04
CA ASP A 559 23.73 16.56 -13.25
C ASP A 559 23.34 17.46 -12.07
N LEU A 560 22.41 18.41 -12.27
CA LEU A 560 21.79 19.20 -11.20
C LEU A 560 21.15 18.32 -10.11
N LEU A 561 20.38 17.30 -10.51
CA LEU A 561 19.75 16.37 -9.56
C LEU A 561 20.78 15.50 -8.84
N MET A 562 21.83 15.08 -9.54
CA MET A 562 22.92 14.28 -8.98
C MET A 562 23.71 15.06 -7.93
N GLU A 563 24.01 16.33 -8.18
CA GLU A 563 24.66 17.21 -7.21
C GLU A 563 23.77 17.44 -5.99
N ALA A 564 22.49 17.74 -6.19
CA ALA A 564 21.52 17.91 -5.11
C ALA A 564 21.37 16.63 -4.27
N ALA A 565 21.34 15.46 -4.90
CA ALA A 565 21.26 14.17 -4.21
C ALA A 565 22.49 13.93 -3.33
N CYS A 566 23.67 14.25 -3.84
CA CYS A 566 24.92 14.14 -3.09
C CYS A 566 24.97 15.12 -1.91
N GLN A 567 24.55 16.38 -2.10
CA GLN A 567 24.46 17.37 -1.02
C GLN A 567 23.49 16.92 0.07
N ALA A 568 22.31 16.41 -0.30
CA ALA A 568 21.32 15.92 0.65
C ALA A 568 21.85 14.76 1.53
N GLN A 569 22.88 14.02 1.08
CA GLN A 569 23.52 12.95 1.85
C GLN A 569 24.67 13.44 2.75
N THR A 570 25.42 14.47 2.33
CA THR A 570 26.69 14.89 2.97
C THR A 570 26.55 15.89 4.11
N VAL A 571 25.34 16.38 4.43
CA VAL A 571 25.04 17.32 5.57
C VAL A 571 25.32 16.71 6.96
N ARG A 572 26.20 15.71 7.05
CA ARG A 572 26.64 15.06 8.29
C ARG A 572 27.94 15.63 8.89
N ASN A 573 28.75 16.45 8.19
CA ASN A 573 30.16 16.62 8.60
C ASN A 573 30.71 18.05 8.81
N THR A 574 29.91 19.12 8.81
CA THR A 574 30.42 20.46 9.19
C THR A 574 30.04 20.83 10.63
N CYS A 575 30.69 20.17 11.59
CA CYS A 575 30.99 20.77 12.88
C CYS A 575 32.44 20.40 13.22
N PRO A 576 33.39 21.35 13.19
CA PRO A 576 34.70 21.10 13.77
C PRO A 576 34.51 20.86 15.27
N ASP A 577 35.16 19.82 15.78
CA ASP A 577 35.32 19.55 17.22
C ASP A 577 35.70 20.85 17.93
N ASN A 578 34.75 21.44 18.64
CA ASN A 578 35.04 22.38 19.70
C ASN A 578 34.22 21.98 20.92
N ASN A 579 34.97 21.69 21.97
CA ASN A 579 34.53 21.18 23.25
C ASN A 579 33.35 21.96 23.85
N ASP A 580 32.55 21.20 24.61
CA ASP A 580 31.66 21.65 25.68
C ASP A 580 30.54 22.63 25.30
N LYS A 581 29.39 22.05 24.93
CA LYS A 581 28.08 22.35 25.56
C LYS A 581 26.98 21.40 25.09
N GLN A 582 26.40 20.72 26.07
CA GLN A 582 25.09 20.05 26.13
C GLN A 582 24.17 20.11 24.89
N GLU A 583 23.96 18.93 24.32
CA GLU A 583 22.67 18.35 23.89
C GLU A 583 21.61 19.31 23.34
N THR A 584 21.76 19.75 22.08
CA THR A 584 20.59 20.02 21.22
C THR A 584 20.88 19.80 19.73
N ARG A 585 20.18 18.79 19.18
CA ARG A 585 19.78 18.57 17.77
C ARG A 585 20.77 17.93 16.75
N PRO A 586 20.49 16.67 16.38
CA PRO A 586 20.64 16.17 15.01
C PRO A 586 19.32 15.55 14.48
N LEU A 587 18.21 16.29 14.51
CA LEU A 587 16.89 15.78 14.07
C LEU A 587 16.66 15.87 12.54
N PHE A 588 17.26 16.85 11.85
CA PHE A 588 16.98 17.13 10.43
C PHE A 588 17.74 16.25 9.42
N GLY A 589 18.89 15.67 9.78
CA GLY A 589 19.68 14.85 8.84
C GLY A 589 19.01 13.56 8.36
N ARG A 590 17.99 13.07 9.07
CA ARG A 590 17.34 11.76 8.79
C ARG A 590 16.24 11.83 7.73
N THR A 591 15.65 13.00 7.49
CA THR A 591 14.63 13.21 6.44
C THR A 591 15.25 13.50 5.07
N LEU A 592 16.54 13.84 5.02
CA LEU A 592 17.24 14.14 3.78
C LEU A 592 17.59 12.88 2.97
N HIS A 593 17.77 11.72 3.63
CA HIS A 593 18.06 10.45 2.94
C HIS A 593 16.91 9.93 2.07
N SER A 594 15.64 10.14 2.47
CA SER A 594 14.50 9.79 1.61
C SER A 594 14.39 10.72 0.40
N LYS A 595 14.69 12.02 0.59
CA LYS A 595 14.75 12.99 -0.52
C LYS A 595 15.85 12.66 -1.52
N ALA A 596 17.02 12.23 -1.03
CA ALA A 596 18.11 11.78 -1.89
C ALA A 596 17.69 10.61 -2.81
N LEU A 597 16.88 9.67 -2.30
CA LEU A 597 16.34 8.57 -3.11
C LEU A 597 15.38 9.06 -4.21
N GLU A 598 14.54 10.07 -3.92
CA GLU A 598 13.64 10.67 -4.91
C GLU A 598 14.41 11.44 -6.00
N LEU A 599 15.46 12.16 -5.61
CA LEU A 599 16.37 12.85 -6.53
C LEU A 599 17.08 11.88 -7.47
N TYR A 600 17.61 10.76 -6.95
CA TYR A 600 18.22 9.72 -7.77
C TYR A 600 17.23 9.05 -8.71
N ALA A 601 15.99 8.82 -8.26
CA ALA A 601 14.94 8.26 -9.12
C ALA A 601 14.64 9.18 -10.31
N ALA A 602 14.48 10.48 -10.07
CA ALA A 602 14.27 11.48 -11.11
C ALA A 602 15.47 11.56 -12.07
N ALA A 603 16.70 11.51 -11.55
CA ALA A 603 17.92 11.51 -12.37
C ALA A 603 17.99 10.29 -13.30
N LEU A 604 17.63 9.08 -12.82
CA LEU A 604 17.57 7.87 -13.65
C LEU A 604 16.50 7.95 -14.75
N GLU A 605 15.32 8.49 -14.43
CA GLU A 605 14.25 8.68 -15.42
C GLU A 605 14.67 9.67 -16.51
N ILE A 606 15.31 10.79 -16.15
CA ILE A 606 15.85 11.78 -17.11
C ILE A 606 16.97 11.17 -17.95
N ASP A 607 17.95 10.52 -17.33
CA ASP A 607 19.09 9.90 -18.01
C ASP A 607 18.64 8.83 -19.03
N SER A 608 17.52 8.14 -18.76
CA SER A 608 17.03 7.07 -19.65
C SER A 608 16.65 7.54 -21.08
N VAL A 609 16.44 8.84 -21.30
CA VAL A 609 16.21 9.37 -22.66
C VAL A 609 17.43 10.00 -23.31
N ASP A 610 18.49 10.24 -22.57
CA ASP A 610 19.76 10.78 -23.09
C ASP A 610 20.28 9.87 -24.22
N ALA A 611 20.87 10.45 -25.27
CA ALA A 611 21.51 9.66 -26.32
C ALA A 611 22.70 8.84 -25.79
N GLN A 612 23.36 9.33 -24.73
CA GLN A 612 24.47 8.67 -24.04
C GLN A 612 24.18 8.56 -22.53
N PRO A 613 23.31 7.62 -22.11
CA PRO A 613 22.93 7.48 -20.71
C PRO A 613 24.10 7.05 -19.82
N GLU A 614 24.22 7.68 -18.66
CA GLU A 614 25.23 7.44 -17.64
C GLU A 614 24.68 6.66 -16.42
N GLN A 615 23.65 5.83 -16.62
CA GLN A 615 22.99 5.03 -15.58
C GLN A 615 23.96 4.33 -14.63
N HIS A 616 25.09 3.82 -15.14
CA HIS A 616 26.12 3.18 -14.33
C HIS A 616 26.70 4.11 -13.25
N LEU A 617 26.96 5.39 -13.57
CA LEU A 617 27.50 6.35 -12.60
C LEU A 617 26.48 6.67 -11.51
N ILE A 618 25.21 6.83 -11.88
CA ILE A 618 24.11 7.06 -10.92
C ILE A 618 23.98 5.85 -9.99
N ALA A 619 23.96 4.65 -10.57
CA ALA A 619 23.82 3.40 -9.84
C ALA A 619 25.02 3.12 -8.91
N MET A 620 26.25 3.42 -9.35
CA MET A 620 27.45 3.28 -8.52
C MET A 620 27.40 4.19 -7.29
N ARG A 621 26.96 5.45 -7.44
CA ARG A 621 26.77 6.36 -6.28
C ARG A 621 25.66 5.88 -5.34
N LEU A 622 24.58 5.33 -5.88
CA LEU A 622 23.53 4.70 -5.09
C LEU A 622 24.07 3.49 -4.30
N CYS A 623 24.82 2.60 -4.94
CA CYS A 623 25.43 1.41 -4.31
C CYS A 623 26.30 1.78 -3.11
N THR A 624 27.14 2.81 -3.24
CA THR A 624 28.05 3.23 -2.16
C THR A 624 27.30 3.84 -0.98
N ALA A 625 26.25 4.62 -1.24
CA ALA A 625 25.45 5.25 -0.20
C ALA A 625 24.42 4.30 0.45
N TRP A 626 24.02 3.21 -0.24
CA TRP A 626 22.88 2.37 0.13
C TRP A 626 22.87 1.84 1.58
N PRO A 627 24.00 1.32 2.13
CA PRO A 627 24.03 0.81 3.50
C PRO A 627 23.89 1.90 4.56
N ASP A 628 24.27 3.14 4.22
CA ASP A 628 24.28 4.28 5.14
C ASP A 628 22.95 5.05 5.15
N LEU A 629 22.02 4.72 4.25
CA LEU A 629 20.71 5.36 4.18
C LEU A 629 19.89 5.04 5.44
N ARG A 630 19.61 6.08 6.23
CA ARG A 630 18.78 5.99 7.43
C ARG A 630 17.64 6.98 7.34
N ALA A 631 16.42 6.53 7.62
CA ALA A 631 15.29 7.41 7.88
C ALA A 631 14.83 7.30 9.32
N ARG A 632 14.11 8.33 9.80
CA ARG A 632 13.42 8.28 11.09
C ARG A 632 12.36 7.16 11.11
N ASP A 633 11.71 6.92 9.96
CA ASP A 633 10.73 5.87 9.75
C ASP A 633 11.21 4.81 8.73
N PRO A 634 11.55 3.59 9.19
CA PRO A 634 11.77 2.43 8.34
C PRO A 634 10.69 2.17 7.26
N HIS A 635 9.42 2.48 7.51
CA HIS A 635 8.36 2.26 6.52
C HIS A 635 8.43 3.28 5.37
N THR A 636 8.59 4.57 5.69
CA THR A 636 8.83 5.63 4.71
C THR A 636 10.09 5.35 3.88
N LEU A 637 11.18 4.91 4.52
CA LEU A 637 12.40 4.52 3.80
C LEU A 637 12.15 3.32 2.86
N ARG A 638 11.43 2.30 3.33
CA ARG A 638 11.10 1.13 2.52
C ARG A 638 10.26 1.52 1.30
N THR A 639 9.31 2.42 1.47
CA THR A 639 8.45 2.93 0.40
C THR A 639 9.26 3.74 -0.62
N ALA A 640 10.15 4.63 -0.16
CA ALA A 640 11.04 5.39 -1.04
C ALA A 640 12.01 4.48 -1.82
N LYS A 641 12.57 3.45 -1.15
CA LYS A 641 13.41 2.43 -1.79
C LYS A 641 12.64 1.63 -2.84
N ALA A 642 11.42 1.18 -2.53
CA ALA A 642 10.57 0.45 -3.47
C ALA A 642 10.22 1.29 -4.70
N LEU A 643 9.90 2.58 -4.50
CA LEU A 643 9.65 3.51 -5.60
C LEU A 643 10.90 3.67 -6.49
N LEU A 644 12.07 3.94 -5.89
CA LEU A 644 13.33 4.04 -6.64
C LEU A 644 13.61 2.77 -7.46
N VAL A 645 13.44 1.59 -6.87
CA VAL A 645 13.67 0.30 -7.56
C VAL A 645 12.77 0.16 -8.77
N SER A 646 11.48 0.49 -8.63
CA SER A 646 10.54 0.47 -9.76
C SER A 646 10.97 1.43 -10.88
N ARG A 647 11.35 2.66 -10.53
CA ARG A 647 11.82 3.67 -11.50
C ARG A 647 13.13 3.29 -12.18
N PHE A 648 14.05 2.70 -11.43
CA PHE A 648 15.30 2.19 -11.95
C PHE A 648 15.05 1.05 -12.95
N GLY A 649 14.18 0.08 -12.61
CA GLY A 649 13.78 -0.99 -13.52
C GLY A 649 13.18 -0.48 -14.84
N GLU A 650 12.31 0.53 -14.77
CA GLU A 650 11.73 1.17 -15.96
C GLU A 650 12.77 1.88 -16.82
N ALA A 651 13.65 2.67 -16.19
CA ALA A 651 14.73 3.38 -16.85
C ALA A 651 15.70 2.43 -17.57
N MET A 652 16.06 1.31 -16.96
CA MET A 652 16.92 0.29 -17.59
C MET A 652 16.24 -0.37 -18.78
N ARG A 653 14.94 -0.67 -18.71
CA ARG A 653 14.20 -1.23 -19.85
C ARG A 653 14.08 -0.23 -21.00
N SER A 654 13.95 1.06 -20.70
CA SER A 654 13.96 2.12 -21.72
C SER A 654 15.30 2.16 -22.47
N VAL A 655 16.43 2.10 -21.74
CA VAL A 655 17.77 2.04 -22.34
C VAL A 655 17.99 0.73 -23.10
N ALA A 656 17.53 -0.40 -22.57
CA ALA A 656 17.62 -1.71 -23.21
C ALA A 656 16.94 -1.76 -24.59
N GLN A 657 15.80 -1.06 -24.76
CA GLN A 657 15.08 -1.01 -26.02
C GLN A 657 15.89 -0.37 -27.16
N ARG A 658 16.88 0.47 -26.83
CA ARG A 658 17.76 1.13 -27.82
C ARG A 658 18.85 0.20 -28.37
N GLN A 659 19.03 -0.99 -27.80
CA GLN A 659 19.93 -2.09 -28.21
C GLN A 659 21.44 -1.78 -28.29
N THR A 660 21.83 -0.51 -28.39
CA THR A 660 23.22 -0.04 -28.54
C THR A 660 23.91 0.23 -27.19
N LEU A 661 23.17 0.23 -26.09
CA LEU A 661 23.60 0.71 -24.78
C LEU A 661 23.44 -0.37 -23.70
N ARG A 662 24.32 -0.37 -22.69
CA ARG A 662 24.34 -1.35 -21.59
C ARG A 662 23.63 -0.79 -20.34
N PRO A 663 22.49 -1.36 -19.91
CA PRO A 663 21.81 -0.95 -18.69
C PRO A 663 22.54 -1.43 -17.42
N ALA A 664 22.32 -0.74 -16.30
CA ALA A 664 23.00 -0.96 -15.01
C ALA A 664 22.42 -2.13 -14.16
N TYR A 665 22.27 -3.31 -14.77
CA TYR A 665 21.73 -4.51 -14.09
C TYR A 665 22.66 -5.07 -12.99
N LEU A 666 23.99 -4.94 -13.16
CA LEU A 666 24.98 -5.42 -12.19
C LEU A 666 24.92 -4.62 -10.89
N GLU A 667 24.78 -3.31 -11.01
CA GLU A 667 24.71 -2.38 -9.90
C GLU A 667 23.41 -2.57 -9.14
N LEU A 668 22.28 -2.74 -9.85
CA LEU A 668 21.01 -3.05 -9.19
C LEU A 668 21.07 -4.40 -8.44
N PHE A 669 21.78 -5.40 -8.97
CA PHE A 669 22.04 -6.65 -8.25
C PHE A 669 22.87 -6.42 -6.98
N GLU A 670 23.92 -5.57 -7.03
CA GLU A 670 24.70 -5.20 -5.83
C GLU A 670 23.83 -4.52 -4.76
N ILE A 671 22.94 -3.61 -5.16
CA ILE A 671 21.98 -2.98 -4.24
C ILE A 671 21.15 -4.05 -3.53
N ALA A 672 20.69 -5.08 -4.25
CA ALA A 672 19.91 -6.16 -3.64
C ALA A 672 20.71 -7.01 -2.65
N ARG A 673 22.01 -7.22 -2.88
CA ARG A 673 22.90 -7.91 -1.91
C ARG A 673 23.05 -7.10 -0.63
N LEU A 674 23.13 -5.78 -0.75
CA LEU A 674 23.24 -4.86 0.40
C LEU A 674 21.91 -4.69 1.14
N GLU A 675 20.78 -4.85 0.46
CA GLU A 675 19.45 -4.55 1.03
C GLU A 675 18.98 -5.58 2.06
N PRO A 676 18.71 -5.18 3.32
CA PRO A 676 18.17 -6.08 4.34
C PRO A 676 16.66 -6.34 4.21
N SER A 677 15.88 -5.43 3.60
CA SER A 677 14.42 -5.56 3.48
C SER A 677 14.03 -6.59 2.42
N TYR A 678 13.34 -7.66 2.84
CA TYR A 678 12.82 -8.69 1.92
C TYR A 678 11.95 -8.11 0.78
N PRO A 679 10.94 -7.24 1.03
CA PRO A 679 10.10 -6.69 -0.03
C PRO A 679 10.88 -5.90 -1.09
N VAL A 680 11.91 -5.15 -0.67
CA VAL A 680 12.73 -4.35 -1.59
C VAL A 680 13.63 -5.27 -2.43
N ARG A 681 14.25 -6.30 -1.83
CA ARG A 681 15.02 -7.31 -2.58
C ARG A 681 14.16 -8.05 -3.60
N LEU A 682 12.93 -8.42 -3.23
CA LEU A 682 12.01 -9.10 -4.14
C LEU A 682 11.63 -8.18 -5.32
N ALA A 683 11.32 -6.91 -5.04
CA ALA A 683 11.05 -5.93 -6.10
C ALA A 683 12.24 -5.82 -7.06
N ILE A 684 13.47 -5.74 -6.54
CA ILE A 684 14.68 -5.72 -7.38
C ILE A 684 14.79 -6.97 -8.25
N ALA A 685 14.57 -8.16 -7.67
CA ALA A 685 14.63 -9.40 -8.42
C ALA A 685 13.58 -9.47 -9.55
N GLN A 686 12.38 -8.92 -9.32
CA GLN A 686 11.33 -8.84 -10.34
C GLN A 686 11.70 -7.87 -11.48
N GLU A 687 12.27 -6.70 -11.16
CA GLU A 687 12.73 -5.73 -12.15
C GLU A 687 13.87 -6.28 -13.02
N ILE A 688 14.87 -6.94 -12.41
CA ILE A 688 15.97 -7.62 -13.13
C ILE A 688 15.41 -8.79 -13.96
N GLY A 689 14.50 -9.58 -13.38
CA GLY A 689 13.86 -10.73 -14.05
C GLY A 689 12.90 -10.36 -15.19
N ALA A 690 12.65 -9.07 -15.42
CA ALA A 690 11.97 -8.54 -16.61
C ALA A 690 12.95 -7.97 -17.66
N GLY A 691 14.26 -8.00 -17.39
CA GLY A 691 15.30 -7.37 -18.21
C GLY A 691 15.77 -8.20 -19.43
N GLY A 692 15.30 -9.43 -19.59
CA GLY A 692 15.54 -10.25 -20.79
C GLY A 692 17.01 -10.63 -21.00
N ASP A 693 17.44 -10.68 -22.27
CA ASP A 693 18.78 -11.14 -22.65
C ASP A 693 19.91 -10.27 -22.10
N LEU A 694 19.72 -8.94 -22.04
CA LEU A 694 20.72 -8.02 -21.51
C LEU A 694 20.96 -8.22 -20.00
N ALA A 695 19.89 -8.49 -19.24
CA ALA A 695 20.01 -8.81 -17.82
C ALA A 695 20.72 -10.15 -17.60
N PHE A 696 20.40 -11.17 -18.42
CA PHE A 696 21.08 -12.46 -18.36
C PHE A 696 22.58 -12.33 -18.71
N ALA A 697 22.91 -11.65 -19.80
CA ALA A 697 24.31 -11.45 -20.22
C ALA A 697 25.13 -10.74 -19.14
N ALA A 698 24.54 -9.75 -18.46
CA ALA A 698 25.20 -9.05 -17.36
C ALA A 698 25.45 -9.96 -16.14
N LEU A 699 24.53 -10.87 -15.82
CA LEU A 699 24.55 -11.67 -14.58
C LEU A 699 25.02 -13.13 -14.76
N GLN A 700 25.26 -13.58 -15.99
CA GLN A 700 25.61 -14.96 -16.33
C GLN A 700 26.69 -15.57 -15.43
N PRO A 701 27.81 -14.89 -15.07
CA PRO A 701 28.84 -15.48 -14.22
C PRO A 701 28.34 -15.87 -12.82
N ARG A 702 27.37 -15.12 -12.28
CA ARG A 702 26.83 -15.33 -10.92
C ARG A 702 25.73 -16.40 -10.89
N LEU A 703 24.93 -16.48 -11.94
CA LEU A 703 23.78 -17.39 -12.02
C LEU A 703 24.18 -18.88 -12.11
N ARG A 704 25.46 -19.19 -12.34
CA ARG A 704 26.01 -20.56 -12.25
C ARG A 704 25.88 -21.16 -10.83
N GLY A 705 25.63 -20.31 -9.83
CA GLY A 705 25.36 -20.69 -8.45
C GLY A 705 26.61 -20.82 -7.60
N PRO A 706 26.44 -21.15 -6.30
CA PRO A 706 27.56 -21.38 -5.41
C PRO A 706 28.43 -22.49 -6.01
N GLN A 707 29.67 -22.14 -6.34
CA GLN A 707 30.67 -23.13 -6.69
C GLN A 707 30.97 -23.92 -5.42
N VAL A 708 30.94 -25.26 -5.52
CA VAL A 708 31.58 -26.12 -4.53
C VAL A 708 33.07 -25.79 -4.60
N VAL A 709 33.52 -24.84 -3.80
CA VAL A 709 34.94 -24.62 -3.61
C VAL A 709 35.42 -25.82 -2.83
N GLU A 710 35.96 -26.82 -3.53
CA GLU A 710 36.79 -27.86 -2.94
C GLU A 710 37.85 -27.18 -2.08
N GLY A 711 37.74 -27.32 -0.76
CA GLY A 711 38.87 -27.51 0.14
C GLY A 711 40.01 -26.48 0.18
N GLN A 712 39.92 -25.33 -0.48
CA GLN A 712 40.83 -24.21 -0.26
C GLN A 712 40.04 -23.11 0.45
N ARG A 713 40.44 -22.82 1.70
CA ARG A 713 40.38 -21.43 2.17
C ARG A 713 41.06 -20.61 1.08
N VAL A 714 40.28 -20.02 0.20
CA VAL A 714 40.73 -18.87 -0.58
C VAL A 714 41.09 -17.86 0.50
N GLU A 715 42.38 -17.69 0.75
CA GLU A 715 42.85 -16.50 1.46
C GLU A 715 42.17 -15.33 0.76
N ARG A 716 41.29 -14.63 1.48
CA ARG A 716 40.63 -13.42 1.02
C ARG A 716 41.71 -12.56 0.36
N GLU A 717 41.63 -12.35 -0.96
CA GLU A 717 42.35 -11.26 -1.56
C GLU A 717 41.81 -9.98 -0.89
N PRO A 718 42.67 -9.19 -0.23
CA PRO A 718 42.19 -8.02 0.50
C PRO A 718 41.51 -7.06 -0.46
N ASP A 719 40.43 -6.44 0.01
CA ASP A 719 39.70 -5.39 -0.68
C ASP A 719 40.73 -4.38 -1.23
N TRP A 720 40.58 -3.91 -2.47
CA TRP A 720 41.54 -2.95 -3.06
C TRP A 720 41.68 -1.68 -2.21
N ARG A 721 40.69 -1.43 -1.33
CA ARG A 721 40.71 -0.42 -0.27
C ARG A 721 41.72 -0.74 0.85
N GLU A 722 41.87 -1.98 1.30
CA GLU A 722 42.86 -2.36 2.33
C GLU A 722 44.31 -2.21 1.84
N LYS A 723 44.58 -2.50 0.56
CA LYS A 723 45.90 -2.29 -0.06
C LYS A 723 46.29 -0.80 -0.17
N LEU A 724 45.32 0.11 -0.20
CA LEU A 724 45.58 1.56 -0.29
C LEU A 724 45.90 2.21 1.06
N TRP A 725 45.37 1.67 2.18
CA TRP A 725 45.51 2.26 3.52
C TRP A 725 46.48 1.50 4.45
N GLY A 726 46.90 0.28 4.10
CA GLY A 726 47.90 -0.48 4.87
C GLY A 726 49.36 -0.02 4.69
N GLY A 727 49.63 0.84 3.68
CA GLY A 727 50.98 1.29 3.33
C GLY A 727 51.53 2.48 4.13
N GLN A 728 50.79 3.02 5.11
CA GLN A 728 51.18 4.21 5.87
C GLN A 728 50.96 4.04 7.38
N GLN A 729 51.75 3.20 8.04
CA GLN A 729 51.79 3.14 9.51
C GLN A 729 53.22 3.31 10.07
N PRO A 730 53.50 4.38 10.84
CA PRO A 730 54.76 4.57 11.55
C PRO A 730 54.75 3.83 12.90
N GLU A 731 54.70 2.49 12.90
CA GLU A 731 54.53 1.73 14.16
C GLU A 731 55.84 1.38 14.89
N LEU A 732 57.01 1.43 14.24
CA LEU A 732 58.26 0.91 14.84
C LEU A 732 58.96 1.87 15.83
N VAL A 733 58.62 3.17 15.84
CA VAL A 733 59.22 4.14 16.78
C VAL A 733 58.39 4.26 18.08
N GLY A 734 57.06 4.18 17.98
CA GLY A 734 56.15 4.23 19.14
C GLY A 734 56.23 3.02 20.07
N GLU A 735 56.60 1.84 19.54
CA GLU A 735 56.78 0.61 20.35
C GLU A 735 57.99 0.67 21.30
N ARG A 736 59.05 1.42 20.96
CA ARG A 736 60.22 1.58 21.82
C ARG A 736 59.97 2.55 22.98
N GLU A 737 59.28 3.66 22.72
CA GLU A 737 58.90 4.65 23.75
C GLU A 737 57.84 4.11 24.71
N THR A 738 56.86 3.35 24.22
CA THR A 738 55.87 2.66 25.06
C THR A 738 56.51 1.58 25.94
N ARG A 739 57.53 0.86 25.46
CA ARG A 739 58.30 -0.10 26.28
C ARG A 739 59.11 0.56 27.41
N GLN A 740 59.61 1.79 27.22
CA GLN A 740 60.28 2.53 28.29
C GLN A 740 59.31 3.08 29.34
N ARG A 741 58.14 3.62 28.93
CA ARG A 741 57.08 4.05 29.87
C ARG A 741 56.56 2.89 30.74
N ARG A 742 56.48 1.66 30.20
CA ARG A 742 56.07 0.43 30.91
C ARG A 742 56.95 0.04 32.10
N ARG A 743 58.18 0.54 32.21
CA ARG A 743 59.11 0.19 33.30
C ARG A 743 58.97 1.07 34.55
N GLY A 744 58.26 2.20 34.48
CA GLY A 744 58.05 3.12 35.61
C GLY A 744 56.58 3.26 36.07
N GLU A 745 55.66 2.48 35.52
CA GLU A 745 54.22 2.59 35.79
C GLU A 745 53.82 1.93 37.12
N GLY A 746 53.18 2.69 38.02
CA GLY A 746 52.60 2.18 39.26
C GLY A 746 51.43 1.20 39.03
N GLN A 747 51.12 0.35 40.03
CA GLN A 747 50.13 -0.74 39.92
C GLN A 747 48.74 -0.29 39.42
N VAL A 748 48.29 0.92 39.77
CA VAL A 748 46.98 1.46 39.35
C VAL A 748 46.96 1.81 37.86
N ALA A 749 48.06 2.32 37.31
CA ALA A 749 48.16 2.63 35.87
C ALA A 749 48.15 1.34 35.03
N ARG A 750 48.81 0.30 35.52
CA ARG A 750 48.82 -1.04 34.91
C ARG A 750 47.42 -1.65 34.84
N LEU A 751 46.66 -1.65 35.95
CA LEU A 751 45.29 -2.17 36.00
C LEU A 751 44.34 -1.42 35.05
N LYS A 752 44.41 -0.08 35.00
CA LYS A 752 43.60 0.72 34.06
C LYS A 752 43.92 0.39 32.60
N ARG A 753 45.19 0.10 32.28
CA ARG A 753 45.62 -0.28 30.93
C ARG A 753 45.14 -1.67 30.55
N GLU A 754 45.29 -2.65 31.43
CA GLU A 754 44.79 -4.03 31.21
C GLU A 754 43.25 -4.04 31.01
N LEU A 755 42.51 -3.21 31.73
CA LEU A 755 41.07 -3.03 31.54
C LEU A 755 40.75 -2.40 30.17
N LYS A 756 41.50 -1.37 29.75
CA LYS A 756 41.37 -0.72 28.44
C LYS A 756 41.71 -1.66 27.28
N GLU A 757 42.79 -2.45 27.41
CA GLU A 757 43.19 -3.47 26.42
C GLU A 757 42.10 -4.56 26.30
N ARG A 758 41.52 -5.02 27.41
CA ARG A 758 40.38 -5.96 27.40
C ARG A 758 39.11 -5.35 26.78
N GLU A 759 38.82 -4.08 27.05
CA GLU A 759 37.70 -3.39 26.42
C GLU A 759 37.90 -3.21 24.92
N GLU A 760 39.12 -2.90 24.48
CA GLU A 760 39.50 -2.75 23.09
C GLU A 760 39.48 -4.09 22.35
N GLN A 761 40.01 -5.17 22.94
CA GLN A 761 39.86 -6.53 22.42
C GLN A 761 38.39 -6.92 22.27
N ARG A 762 37.55 -6.67 23.29
CA ARG A 762 36.09 -6.93 23.20
C ARG A 762 35.42 -6.07 22.13
N ARG A 763 35.88 -4.84 21.88
CA ARG A 763 35.36 -3.99 20.79
C ARG A 763 35.79 -4.52 19.43
N GLN A 764 37.04 -4.97 19.28
CA GLN A 764 37.57 -5.58 18.06
C GLN A 764 36.88 -6.90 17.75
N GLU A 765 36.69 -7.78 18.73
CA GLU A 765 35.96 -9.04 18.61
C GLU A 765 34.52 -8.79 18.17
N ARG A 766 33.79 -7.89 18.84
CA ARG A 766 32.43 -7.49 18.42
C ARG A 766 32.38 -6.88 17.02
N ARG A 767 33.44 -6.20 16.58
CA ARG A 767 33.52 -5.63 15.23
C ARG A 767 33.72 -6.75 14.19
N ARG A 768 34.64 -7.69 14.45
CA ARG A 768 34.87 -8.87 13.60
C ARG A 768 33.62 -9.74 13.49
N GLU A 769 32.96 -10.04 14.62
CA GLU A 769 31.69 -10.77 14.63
C GLU A 769 30.61 -10.09 13.77
N ARG A 770 30.53 -8.75 13.80
CA ARG A 770 29.58 -8.00 12.95
C ARG A 770 29.95 -8.08 11.48
N GLU A 771 31.22 -7.92 11.15
CA GLU A 771 31.73 -7.98 9.77
C GLU A 771 31.53 -9.38 9.16
N ASP A 772 31.82 -10.43 9.92
CA ASP A 772 31.60 -11.83 9.51
C ASP A 772 30.11 -12.14 9.34
N ARG A 773 29.26 -11.70 10.28
CA ARG A 773 27.81 -11.84 10.17
C ARG A 773 27.26 -11.13 8.93
N GLU A 774 27.72 -9.91 8.65
CA GLU A 774 27.31 -9.16 7.46
C GLU A 774 27.82 -9.79 6.16
N ALA A 775 28.98 -10.45 6.19
CA ALA A 775 29.49 -11.21 5.03
C ALA A 775 28.62 -12.44 4.74
N GLU A 776 28.29 -13.24 5.76
CA GLU A 776 27.39 -14.39 5.63
C GLU A 776 25.98 -13.97 5.16
N GLU A 777 25.43 -12.91 5.72
CA GLU A 777 24.14 -12.35 5.29
C GLU A 777 24.17 -11.91 3.82
N ARG A 778 25.26 -11.29 3.36
CA ARG A 778 25.44 -10.91 1.96
C ARG A 778 25.53 -12.12 1.03
N GLN A 779 26.26 -13.16 1.42
CA GLN A 779 26.35 -14.40 0.64
C GLN A 779 25.00 -15.14 0.59
N TRP A 780 24.26 -15.18 1.70
CA TRP A 780 22.91 -15.73 1.73
C TRP A 780 21.94 -14.97 0.81
N ARG A 781 21.99 -13.63 0.81
CA ARG A 781 21.19 -12.78 -0.10
C ARG A 781 21.55 -13.01 -1.55
N ASP A 782 22.84 -13.15 -1.87
CA ASP A 782 23.36 -13.44 -3.21
C ASP A 782 22.75 -14.74 -3.77
N ASN A 783 22.87 -15.84 -3.02
CA ASN A 783 22.31 -17.14 -3.40
C ASN A 783 20.78 -17.10 -3.55
N THR A 784 20.09 -16.40 -2.63
CA THR A 784 18.63 -16.23 -2.67
C THR A 784 18.18 -15.46 -3.92
N LEU A 785 18.90 -14.38 -4.27
CA LEU A 785 18.61 -13.57 -5.46
C LEU A 785 18.80 -14.39 -6.73
N CYS A 786 19.91 -15.12 -6.86
CA CYS A 786 20.15 -16.02 -7.99
C CYS A 786 19.01 -17.04 -8.15
N ALA A 787 18.59 -17.67 -7.05
CA ALA A 787 17.50 -18.66 -7.06
C ALA A 787 16.14 -18.06 -7.50
N TRP A 788 15.83 -16.81 -7.12
CA TRP A 788 14.64 -16.10 -7.63
C TRP A 788 14.75 -15.74 -9.11
N LEU A 789 15.93 -15.31 -9.56
CA LEU A 789 16.14 -14.78 -10.89
C LEU A 789 16.13 -15.83 -12.00
N ILE A 790 16.70 -17.01 -11.76
CA ILE A 790 16.85 -18.03 -12.82
C ILE A 790 15.49 -18.38 -13.48
N PRO A 791 14.42 -18.75 -12.74
CA PRO A 791 13.12 -19.01 -13.35
C PRO A 791 12.49 -17.79 -14.04
N LEU A 792 12.68 -16.57 -13.48
CA LEU A 792 12.16 -15.34 -14.08
C LEU A 792 12.83 -15.03 -15.42
N LEU A 793 14.15 -15.23 -15.49
CA LEU A 793 14.96 -14.99 -16.68
C LEU A 793 14.61 -15.96 -17.80
N VAL A 794 14.41 -17.25 -17.51
CA VAL A 794 13.93 -18.25 -18.50
C VAL A 794 12.68 -17.76 -19.25
N GLY A 795 11.74 -17.12 -18.55
CA GLY A 795 10.54 -16.56 -19.20
C GLY A 795 10.79 -15.28 -20.01
N SER A 796 11.84 -14.52 -19.69
CA SER A 796 12.10 -13.20 -20.28
C SER A 796 13.09 -13.19 -21.44
N VAL A 797 14.04 -14.14 -21.48
CA VAL A 797 15.07 -14.22 -22.53
C VAL A 797 14.48 -14.61 -23.89
N THR A 798 15.12 -14.14 -24.96
CA THR A 798 14.72 -14.48 -26.33
C THR A 798 15.38 -15.74 -26.87
N THR A 799 16.50 -16.13 -26.28
CA THR A 799 17.34 -17.25 -26.71
C THR A 799 16.67 -18.62 -26.56
N HIS A 800 16.81 -19.47 -27.58
CA HIS A 800 16.37 -20.87 -27.54
C HIS A 800 17.29 -21.72 -26.64
N ARG A 801 16.81 -22.89 -26.22
CA ARG A 801 17.55 -23.80 -25.32
C ARG A 801 18.89 -24.25 -25.92
N HIS A 802 20.00 -23.80 -25.35
CA HIS A 802 21.36 -24.27 -25.64
C HIS A 802 22.28 -24.22 -24.39
N GLN A 803 23.53 -24.69 -24.52
CA GLN A 803 24.56 -24.55 -23.47
C GLN A 803 24.81 -23.06 -23.17
N ASP A 804 24.99 -22.67 -21.90
CA ASP A 804 25.10 -21.27 -21.46
C ASP A 804 23.82 -20.39 -21.57
N THR A 805 22.63 -21.00 -21.55
CA THR A 805 21.35 -20.27 -21.41
C THR A 805 20.78 -20.38 -19.98
N PRO A 806 19.79 -19.52 -19.61
CA PRO A 806 19.06 -19.69 -18.35
C PRO A 806 18.44 -21.08 -18.17
N TYR A 807 18.06 -21.74 -19.27
CA TYR A 807 17.53 -23.11 -19.25
C TYR A 807 18.55 -24.10 -18.68
N ALA A 808 19.78 -24.09 -19.18
CA ALA A 808 20.85 -24.98 -18.70
C ALA A 808 21.18 -24.73 -17.22
N PHE A 809 21.17 -23.45 -16.80
CA PHE A 809 21.42 -23.10 -15.40
C PHE A 809 20.27 -23.58 -14.52
N LEU A 810 19.01 -23.36 -14.91
CA LEU A 810 17.87 -23.87 -14.15
C LEU A 810 17.91 -25.39 -13.99
N GLU A 811 18.18 -26.11 -15.08
CA GLU A 811 18.31 -27.57 -15.04
C GLU A 811 19.43 -28.02 -14.07
N SER A 812 20.58 -27.34 -14.07
CA SER A 812 21.68 -27.61 -13.15
C SER A 812 21.27 -27.41 -11.68
N TRP A 813 20.51 -26.36 -11.39
CA TRP A 813 20.03 -26.08 -10.02
C TRP A 813 18.97 -27.09 -9.57
N VAL A 814 18.00 -27.43 -10.43
CA VAL A 814 16.95 -28.43 -10.10
C VAL A 814 17.55 -29.80 -9.82
N ARG A 815 18.60 -30.21 -10.54
CA ARG A 815 19.30 -31.48 -10.29
C ARG A 815 19.98 -31.56 -8.92
N ARG A 816 20.35 -30.41 -8.33
CA ARG A 816 20.97 -30.32 -6.99
C ARG A 816 19.94 -30.32 -5.84
N VAL A 817 18.64 -30.32 -6.15
CA VAL A 817 17.56 -30.39 -5.14
C VAL A 817 17.34 -31.82 -4.68
N GLY A 818 17.20 -32.01 -3.36
CA GLY A 818 16.82 -33.30 -2.77
C GLY A 818 17.90 -34.38 -2.83
N ILE A 819 19.18 -34.00 -3.03
CA ILE A 819 20.31 -34.94 -2.91
C ILE A 819 20.39 -35.39 -1.43
N PRO A 820 20.34 -36.71 -1.14
CA PRO A 820 20.45 -37.22 0.24
C PRO A 820 21.79 -36.86 0.86
N GLU A 821 21.80 -36.55 2.17
CA GLU A 821 23.04 -36.25 2.93
C GLU A 821 24.03 -37.42 2.91
N ASP A 822 23.54 -38.65 2.78
CA ASP A 822 24.38 -39.88 2.70
C ASP A 822 24.93 -40.14 1.28
N SER A 823 24.61 -39.30 0.30
CA SER A 823 25.11 -39.43 -1.08
C SER A 823 26.55 -38.93 -1.20
N PRO A 824 27.41 -39.55 -2.04
CA PRO A 824 28.73 -38.98 -2.37
C PRO A 824 28.64 -37.54 -2.92
N ASP A 825 27.50 -37.19 -3.53
CA ASP A 825 27.25 -35.86 -4.08
C ASP A 825 26.59 -34.88 -3.08
N ALA A 826 26.50 -35.21 -1.79
CA ALA A 826 25.83 -34.39 -0.77
C ALA A 826 26.37 -32.95 -0.69
N HIS A 827 27.69 -32.77 -0.91
CA HIS A 827 28.35 -31.46 -0.94
C HIS A 827 27.91 -30.58 -2.13
N ALA A 828 27.31 -31.18 -3.16
CA ALA A 828 26.74 -30.48 -4.31
C ALA A 828 25.25 -30.15 -4.15
N GLY A 829 24.62 -30.61 -3.06
CA GLY A 829 23.22 -30.34 -2.74
C GLY A 829 22.95 -28.86 -2.44
N LEU A 830 21.73 -28.39 -2.75
CA LEU A 830 21.29 -27.05 -2.35
C LEU A 830 20.81 -27.03 -0.90
N ASP A 831 21.22 -26.02 -0.14
CA ASP A 831 20.64 -25.74 1.17
C ASP A 831 19.13 -25.46 1.07
N LEU A 832 18.38 -25.80 2.13
CA LEU A 832 16.92 -25.61 2.18
C LEU A 832 16.46 -24.18 1.89
N ASN A 833 17.22 -23.16 2.34
CA ASN A 833 16.88 -21.76 2.04
C ASN A 833 16.92 -21.46 0.54
N VAL A 834 17.93 -22.01 -0.14
CA VAL A 834 18.15 -21.84 -1.57
C VAL A 834 17.12 -22.63 -2.37
N GLU A 835 16.77 -23.84 -1.91
CA GLU A 835 15.69 -24.65 -2.46
C GLU A 835 14.33 -23.92 -2.38
N VAL A 836 14.01 -23.35 -1.21
CA VAL A 836 12.79 -22.55 -1.01
C VAL A 836 12.78 -21.33 -1.93
N ALA A 837 13.90 -20.62 -2.02
CA ALA A 837 14.03 -19.47 -2.91
C ALA A 837 13.82 -19.87 -4.37
N LEU A 838 14.38 -20.99 -4.83
CA LEU A 838 14.18 -21.48 -6.21
C LEU A 838 12.70 -21.78 -6.49
N ALA A 839 12.00 -22.44 -5.56
CA ALA A 839 10.56 -22.66 -5.67
C ALA A 839 9.75 -21.35 -5.70
N GLN A 840 10.14 -20.34 -4.91
CA GLN A 840 9.53 -19.02 -4.98
C GLN A 840 9.76 -18.35 -6.34
N GLY A 841 10.95 -18.49 -6.93
CA GLY A 841 11.25 -18.05 -8.29
C GLY A 841 10.31 -18.65 -9.33
N PHE A 842 10.08 -19.97 -9.28
CA PHE A 842 9.09 -20.65 -10.12
C PHE A 842 7.68 -20.07 -9.92
N LYS A 843 7.26 -19.83 -8.67
CA LYS A 843 5.94 -19.25 -8.35
C LYS A 843 5.80 -17.83 -8.90
N TYR A 844 6.85 -17.00 -8.85
CA TYR A 844 6.84 -15.66 -9.46
C TYR A 844 6.73 -15.73 -10.98
N ALA A 845 7.47 -16.62 -11.64
CA ALA A 845 7.36 -16.85 -13.08
C ALA A 845 5.97 -17.37 -13.47
N ALA A 846 5.38 -18.27 -12.68
CA ALA A 846 4.06 -18.84 -12.90
C ALA A 846 2.91 -17.83 -12.78
N ASN A 847 3.10 -16.73 -12.02
CA ASN A 847 2.10 -15.68 -11.89
C ASN A 847 1.85 -14.90 -13.19
N ARG A 848 2.69 -15.06 -14.21
CA ARG A 848 2.52 -14.44 -15.53
C ARG A 848 1.47 -15.21 -16.36
N ARG A 849 0.44 -14.52 -16.87
CA ARG A 849 -0.59 -15.11 -17.75
C ARG A 849 -0.07 -15.32 -19.17
N HIS A 850 -0.81 -16.01 -20.03
CA HIS A 850 -0.34 -16.29 -21.40
C HIS A 850 -0.15 -15.02 -22.25
N ARG A 851 -0.87 -13.94 -21.94
CA ARG A 851 -0.72 -12.63 -22.60
C ARG A 851 0.50 -11.83 -22.15
N HIS A 852 1.13 -12.21 -21.05
CA HIS A 852 2.25 -11.46 -20.50
C HIS A 852 3.48 -11.52 -21.44
N PRO A 853 4.21 -10.42 -21.69
CA PRO A 853 5.34 -10.39 -22.63
C PRO A 853 6.43 -11.44 -22.37
N HIS A 854 6.62 -11.78 -21.10
CA HIS A 854 7.59 -12.78 -20.61
C HIS A 854 6.98 -14.15 -20.28
N ALA A 855 5.88 -14.54 -20.94
CA ALA A 855 5.19 -15.82 -20.74
C ALA A 855 5.07 -16.61 -22.05
N ARG A 856 6.20 -16.80 -22.75
CA ARG A 856 6.26 -17.54 -24.00
C ARG A 856 5.82 -19.00 -23.81
N PRO A 857 5.08 -19.60 -24.76
CA PRO A 857 4.59 -20.97 -24.63
C PRO A 857 5.71 -21.99 -24.32
N GLU A 858 6.81 -21.96 -25.07
CA GLU A 858 7.95 -22.88 -24.90
C GLU A 858 8.59 -22.75 -23.51
N ALA A 859 8.85 -21.52 -23.06
CA ALA A 859 9.42 -21.26 -21.75
C ALA A 859 8.48 -21.70 -20.62
N ARG A 860 7.17 -21.49 -20.79
CA ARG A 860 6.13 -21.89 -19.82
C ARG A 860 6.07 -23.41 -19.67
N GLU A 861 6.07 -24.14 -20.78
CA GLU A 861 6.09 -25.61 -20.79
C GLU A 861 7.33 -26.12 -20.07
N TYR A 862 8.52 -25.64 -20.45
CA TYR A 862 9.78 -26.02 -19.82
C TYR A 862 9.80 -25.73 -18.32
N LEU A 863 9.38 -24.53 -17.89
CA LEU A 863 9.32 -24.16 -16.48
C LEU A 863 8.36 -25.07 -15.71
N SER A 864 7.22 -25.42 -16.30
CA SER A 864 6.24 -26.33 -15.68
C SER A 864 6.80 -27.75 -15.50
N GLU A 865 7.56 -28.25 -16.48
CA GLU A 865 8.25 -29.55 -16.40
C GLU A 865 9.33 -29.55 -15.32
N GLN A 866 10.18 -28.52 -15.29
CA GLN A 866 11.24 -28.39 -14.29
C GLN A 866 10.68 -28.23 -12.87
N ALA A 867 9.58 -27.48 -12.71
CA ALA A 867 8.90 -27.37 -11.41
C ALA A 867 8.29 -28.70 -10.96
N TRP A 868 7.75 -29.50 -11.89
CA TRP A 868 7.24 -30.83 -11.56
C TRP A 868 8.36 -31.82 -11.23
N ASP A 869 9.51 -31.75 -11.92
CA ASP A 869 10.70 -32.54 -11.58
C ASP A 869 11.22 -32.17 -10.18
N MET A 870 11.35 -30.86 -9.90
CA MET A 870 11.73 -30.36 -8.57
C MET A 870 10.74 -30.83 -7.49
N LEU A 871 9.44 -30.82 -7.78
CA LEU A 871 8.40 -31.30 -6.85
C LEU A 871 8.55 -32.80 -6.55
N LYS A 872 9.05 -33.62 -7.48
CA LYS A 872 9.32 -35.05 -7.23
C LYS A 872 10.55 -35.26 -6.34
N ARG A 873 11.55 -34.38 -6.47
CA ARG A 873 12.82 -34.46 -5.72
C ARG A 873 12.72 -33.92 -4.29
N THR A 874 12.02 -32.81 -4.10
CA THR A 874 11.94 -32.16 -2.77
C THR A 874 11.04 -32.92 -1.79
N ARG A 875 11.53 -33.07 -0.56
CA ARG A 875 10.78 -33.58 0.60
C ARG A 875 10.29 -32.46 1.51
N PHE A 876 10.76 -31.22 1.33
CA PHE A 876 10.43 -30.12 2.22
C PHE A 876 9.03 -29.56 1.93
N TRP A 877 8.16 -29.56 2.95
CA TRP A 877 6.74 -29.25 2.79
C TRP A 877 6.49 -27.85 2.20
N PHE A 878 7.30 -26.85 2.54
CA PHE A 878 7.08 -25.49 2.08
C PHE A 878 7.50 -25.30 0.61
N THR A 879 8.60 -25.94 0.19
CA THR A 879 9.00 -26.03 -1.22
C THR A 879 7.89 -26.72 -2.03
N ARG A 880 7.39 -27.87 -1.55
CA ARG A 880 6.31 -28.62 -2.21
C ARG A 880 5.02 -27.79 -2.35
N LEU A 881 4.61 -27.10 -1.29
CA LEU A 881 3.45 -26.18 -1.31
C LEU A 881 3.64 -25.07 -2.35
N THR A 882 4.82 -24.46 -2.38
CA THR A 882 5.16 -23.35 -3.28
C THR A 882 5.15 -23.78 -4.75
N LEU A 883 5.74 -24.94 -5.06
CA LEU A 883 5.74 -25.52 -6.41
C LEU A 883 4.32 -25.95 -6.83
N LEU A 884 3.51 -26.45 -5.90
CA LEU A 884 2.11 -26.80 -6.17
C LEU A 884 1.30 -25.58 -6.60
N HIS A 885 1.49 -24.43 -5.94
CA HIS A 885 0.88 -23.17 -6.36
C HIS A 885 1.37 -22.76 -7.76
N ALA A 886 2.67 -22.89 -8.06
CA ALA A 886 3.22 -22.57 -9.37
C ALA A 886 2.62 -23.43 -10.50
N LEU A 887 2.60 -24.76 -10.33
CA LEU A 887 1.99 -25.71 -11.28
C LEU A 887 0.51 -25.40 -11.52
N THR A 888 -0.21 -25.06 -10.45
CA THR A 888 -1.64 -24.70 -10.55
C THR A 888 -1.83 -23.44 -11.41
N LEU A 889 -0.97 -22.43 -11.29
CA LEU A 889 -1.04 -21.21 -12.11
C LEU A 889 -0.67 -21.46 -13.58
N TRP A 890 0.26 -22.39 -13.85
CA TRP A 890 0.60 -22.76 -15.23
C TRP A 890 -0.53 -23.50 -15.95
N ASP A 891 -1.31 -24.30 -15.22
CA ASP A 891 -2.37 -25.12 -15.80
C ASP A 891 -3.72 -24.37 -15.96
N LEU A 892 -3.85 -23.17 -15.40
CA LEU A 892 -5.07 -22.37 -15.54
C LEU A 892 -5.29 -21.88 -16.99
N PRO A 893 -6.51 -22.04 -17.56
CA PRO A 893 -6.82 -21.54 -18.89
C PRO A 893 -7.09 -20.02 -18.87
N ASP A 894 -6.60 -19.31 -19.89
CA ASP A 894 -6.69 -17.84 -19.98
C ASP A 894 -8.13 -17.31 -20.16
N GLY A 895 -9.02 -18.11 -20.79
CA GLY A 895 -10.41 -17.74 -21.05
C GLY A 895 -11.36 -18.08 -19.89
N ALA A 896 -11.95 -17.07 -19.25
CA ALA A 896 -13.01 -17.26 -18.25
C ALA A 896 -14.26 -17.97 -18.83
N THR A 897 -14.49 -17.82 -20.14
CA THR A 897 -15.63 -18.38 -20.90
C THR A 897 -15.34 -19.70 -21.61
N ALA A 898 -14.08 -20.17 -21.63
CA ALA A 898 -13.74 -21.44 -22.26
C ALA A 898 -14.51 -22.59 -21.59
N GLY A 899 -15.18 -23.45 -22.35
CA GLY A 899 -15.85 -24.63 -21.77
C GLY A 899 -14.88 -25.48 -20.94
N PHE A 900 -15.35 -26.14 -19.89
CA PHE A 900 -14.53 -27.17 -19.26
C PHE A 900 -14.38 -28.34 -20.23
N PRO A 901 -13.16 -28.84 -20.47
CA PRO A 901 -12.99 -30.02 -21.30
C PRO A 901 -13.78 -31.17 -20.68
N SER A 902 -14.67 -31.77 -21.46
CA SER A 902 -15.53 -32.88 -21.00
C SER A 902 -14.74 -34.19 -20.84
N ARG A 903 -13.58 -34.30 -21.50
CA ARG A 903 -12.64 -35.43 -21.45
C ARG A 903 -11.20 -34.89 -21.66
N GLY A 904 -10.20 -35.63 -21.18
CA GLY A 904 -8.78 -35.28 -21.35
C GLY A 904 -8.18 -34.48 -20.19
N HIS A 905 -7.01 -33.89 -20.42
CA HIS A 905 -6.29 -33.05 -19.45
C HIS A 905 -7.17 -31.90 -18.95
N GLY A 906 -7.16 -31.64 -17.63
CA GLY A 906 -7.99 -30.60 -16.99
C GLY A 906 -9.49 -30.94 -16.78
N SER A 907 -9.95 -32.16 -17.12
CA SER A 907 -11.35 -32.58 -16.92
C SER A 907 -11.70 -32.97 -15.47
N ASP A 908 -10.71 -33.40 -14.68
CA ASP A 908 -10.79 -33.64 -13.23
C ASP A 908 -9.60 -32.98 -12.51
N PRO A 909 -9.75 -31.70 -12.11
CA PRO A 909 -8.68 -30.97 -11.42
C PRO A 909 -8.24 -31.62 -10.11
N ALA A 910 -9.14 -32.31 -9.40
CA ALA A 910 -8.80 -32.97 -8.16
C ALA A 910 -7.90 -34.20 -8.39
N GLN A 911 -8.13 -34.94 -9.48
CA GLN A 911 -7.27 -36.07 -9.86
C GLN A 911 -5.90 -35.60 -10.34
N GLN A 912 -5.86 -34.51 -11.11
CA GLN A 912 -4.61 -33.92 -11.59
C GLN A 912 -3.71 -33.47 -10.43
N VAL A 913 -4.26 -32.74 -9.45
CA VAL A 913 -3.50 -32.33 -8.27
C VAL A 913 -3.04 -33.55 -7.45
N ARG A 914 -3.85 -34.62 -7.37
CA ARG A 914 -3.42 -35.89 -6.73
C ARG A 914 -2.25 -36.52 -7.45
N GLN A 915 -2.20 -36.46 -8.79
CA GLN A 915 -1.08 -36.98 -9.57
C GLN A 915 0.21 -36.18 -9.34
N TRP A 916 0.13 -34.85 -9.22
CA TRP A 916 1.30 -34.03 -8.89
C TRP A 916 1.85 -34.32 -7.49
N LEU A 917 0.97 -34.58 -6.52
CA LEU A 917 1.35 -34.90 -5.15
C LEU A 917 1.72 -36.38 -4.92
N ALA A 918 1.62 -37.22 -5.94
CA ALA A 918 1.97 -38.64 -5.81
C ALA A 918 3.46 -38.78 -5.48
N ARG A 919 3.77 -39.43 -4.36
CA ARG A 919 5.14 -39.71 -3.93
C ARG A 919 5.58 -41.10 -4.40
N PRO A 920 6.80 -41.27 -4.93
CA PRO A 920 7.33 -42.58 -5.31
C PRO A 920 7.35 -43.57 -4.13
N ASP A 921 7.67 -43.05 -2.94
CA ASP A 921 7.90 -43.84 -1.73
C ASP A 921 6.60 -44.24 -0.99
N GLY A 922 5.42 -43.78 -1.44
CA GLY A 922 4.13 -44.06 -0.78
C GLY A 922 3.87 -43.38 0.57
N GLU A 923 4.86 -42.63 1.09
CA GLU A 923 4.78 -41.84 2.32
C GLU A 923 3.62 -40.83 2.31
N PRO A 924 2.93 -40.59 3.45
CA PRO A 924 1.90 -39.57 3.55
C PRO A 924 2.46 -38.17 3.26
N GLU A 925 1.63 -37.34 2.63
CA GLU A 925 1.96 -35.95 2.32
C GLU A 925 1.73 -35.04 3.54
N HIS A 926 2.56 -34.00 3.68
CA HIS A 926 2.47 -33.09 4.83
C HIS A 926 1.08 -32.42 4.93
N PRO A 927 0.50 -32.23 6.14
CA PRO A 927 -0.86 -31.70 6.29
C PRO A 927 -1.12 -30.35 5.62
N PHE A 928 -0.14 -29.43 5.63
CA PHE A 928 -0.26 -28.15 4.91
C PHE A 928 -0.25 -28.31 3.39
N VAL A 929 0.55 -29.24 2.85
CA VAL A 929 0.58 -29.52 1.41
C VAL A 929 -0.73 -30.17 0.97
N THR A 930 -1.27 -31.09 1.77
CA THR A 930 -2.59 -31.69 1.54
C THR A 930 -3.71 -30.63 1.55
N ALA A 931 -3.64 -29.66 2.45
CA ALA A 931 -4.57 -28.54 2.49
C ALA A 931 -4.44 -27.63 1.26
N ALA A 932 -3.20 -27.30 0.87
CA ALA A 932 -2.91 -26.53 -0.33
C ALA A 932 -3.41 -27.24 -1.60
N GLY A 933 -3.26 -28.56 -1.71
CA GLY A 933 -3.78 -29.34 -2.84
C GLY A 933 -5.29 -29.22 -3.01
N LYS A 934 -6.06 -29.17 -1.91
CA LYS A 934 -7.51 -28.91 -1.97
C LYS A 934 -7.82 -27.51 -2.51
N LEU A 935 -7.06 -26.50 -2.07
CA LEU A 935 -7.20 -25.12 -2.54
C LEU A 935 -6.82 -25.00 -4.03
N CYS A 936 -5.78 -25.70 -4.47
CA CYS A 936 -5.35 -25.76 -5.87
C CYS A 936 -6.42 -26.38 -6.77
N ALA A 937 -7.03 -27.50 -6.34
CA ALA A 937 -8.16 -28.09 -7.04
C ALA A 937 -9.34 -27.10 -7.15
N TRP A 938 -9.67 -26.38 -6.07
CA TRP A 938 -10.70 -25.33 -6.12
C TRP A 938 -10.32 -24.15 -7.03
N ALA A 939 -9.05 -23.77 -7.10
CA ALA A 939 -8.56 -22.73 -8.00
C ALA A 939 -8.81 -23.12 -9.46
N LEU A 940 -8.48 -24.35 -9.85
CA LEU A 940 -8.70 -24.89 -11.20
C LEU A 940 -10.21 -25.04 -11.51
N GLU A 941 -11.01 -25.52 -10.55
CA GLU A 941 -12.47 -25.68 -10.71
C GLU A 941 -13.21 -24.34 -10.83
N THR A 942 -12.77 -23.32 -10.08
CA THR A 942 -13.43 -22.02 -10.08
C THR A 942 -12.88 -21.09 -11.15
N ARG A 943 -11.62 -21.31 -11.57
CA ARG A 943 -10.78 -20.39 -12.35
C ARG A 943 -10.62 -19.04 -11.66
N GLN A 944 -10.40 -19.08 -10.34
CA GLN A 944 -10.18 -17.92 -9.45
C GLN A 944 -8.99 -18.14 -8.51
N PRO A 945 -7.75 -18.25 -9.05
CA PRO A 945 -6.55 -18.46 -8.23
C PRO A 945 -6.40 -17.44 -7.09
N GLU A 946 -6.73 -16.17 -7.32
CA GLU A 946 -6.63 -15.07 -6.35
C GLU A 946 -7.42 -15.29 -5.04
N ARG A 947 -8.33 -16.27 -5.02
CA ARG A 947 -9.11 -16.64 -3.84
C ARG A 947 -8.54 -17.81 -3.06
N PHE A 948 -7.68 -18.61 -3.67
CA PHE A 948 -7.25 -19.89 -3.10
C PHE A 948 -5.73 -19.98 -2.97
N LEU A 949 -4.99 -19.22 -3.77
CA LEU A 949 -3.54 -19.20 -3.86
C LEU A 949 -3.00 -17.80 -3.52
N TRP A 950 -1.69 -17.71 -3.28
CA TRP A 950 -0.97 -16.46 -3.05
C TRP A 950 0.44 -16.53 -3.64
N ILE A 951 0.99 -15.38 -4.00
CA ILE A 951 2.32 -15.26 -4.63
C ILE A 951 3.41 -14.97 -3.60
N ASP A 952 3.16 -14.09 -2.63
CA ASP A 952 4.07 -13.83 -1.52
C ASP A 952 3.28 -13.92 -0.21
N GLU A 953 3.74 -14.77 0.70
CA GLU A 953 3.11 -14.95 2.01
C GLU A 953 3.12 -13.63 2.80
N SER A 954 4.18 -12.85 2.64
CA SER A 954 4.40 -11.59 3.37
C SER A 954 3.49 -10.49 2.87
N GLY A 955 3.50 -10.26 1.55
CA GLY A 955 2.68 -9.25 0.89
C GLY A 955 1.19 -9.47 1.09
N VAL A 956 0.71 -10.71 0.97
CA VAL A 956 -0.73 -11.00 1.10
C VAL A 956 -1.22 -10.85 2.55
N ALA A 957 -0.39 -11.20 3.55
CA ALA A 957 -0.76 -11.04 4.96
C ALA A 957 -0.64 -9.59 5.47
N ALA A 958 0.21 -8.77 4.84
CA ALA A 958 0.43 -7.38 5.22
C ALA A 958 -0.79 -6.48 4.92
N HIS A 959 -1.53 -6.75 3.85
CA HIS A 959 -2.56 -5.82 3.36
C HIS A 959 -3.92 -6.49 3.15
N VAL A 960 -4.99 -5.70 3.33
CA VAL A 960 -6.38 -6.16 3.17
C VAL A 960 -6.67 -6.54 1.72
N GLY A 961 -6.15 -5.75 0.77
CA GLY A 961 -6.33 -5.92 -0.67
C GLY A 961 -7.64 -5.38 -1.23
N SER A 962 -7.71 -5.39 -2.56
CA SER A 962 -8.90 -5.08 -3.36
C SER A 962 -9.48 -6.34 -4.03
N GLN A 963 -10.78 -6.35 -4.31
CA GLN A 963 -11.43 -7.46 -5.01
C GLN A 963 -11.26 -7.29 -6.52
N THR A 964 -10.90 -8.36 -7.21
CA THR A 964 -10.97 -8.44 -8.67
C THR A 964 -12.42 -8.52 -9.15
N SER A 965 -12.69 -8.04 -10.37
CA SER A 965 -14.06 -7.96 -10.90
C SER A 965 -14.71 -9.35 -11.00
N ARG A 966 -15.98 -9.47 -10.60
CA ARG A 966 -16.71 -10.74 -10.59
C ARG A 966 -17.31 -11.05 -11.96
N GLY A 967 -16.65 -11.94 -12.72
CA GLY A 967 -17.27 -12.60 -13.87
C GLY A 967 -17.13 -11.89 -15.22
N GLU A 968 -16.38 -10.78 -15.28
CA GLU A 968 -15.89 -10.22 -16.55
C GLU A 968 -14.60 -10.91 -17.00
N ALA A 969 -14.20 -10.69 -18.26
CA ALA A 969 -12.92 -11.15 -18.76
C ALA A 969 -11.79 -10.50 -17.93
N ARG A 970 -10.93 -11.33 -17.32
CA ARG A 970 -9.78 -10.89 -16.51
C ARG A 970 -8.91 -9.91 -17.29
N LYS A 971 -8.64 -8.73 -16.72
CA LYS A 971 -7.97 -7.63 -17.40
C LYS A 971 -6.44 -7.70 -17.27
N HIS A 972 -5.89 -8.00 -16.09
CA HIS A 972 -4.44 -8.02 -15.82
C HIS A 972 -3.61 -9.04 -16.61
N ASN A 973 -2.32 -8.75 -16.82
CA ASN A 973 -1.30 -9.68 -17.32
C ASN A 973 -0.78 -10.69 -16.27
N LEU A 974 -1.13 -10.50 -15.00
CA LEU A 974 -0.82 -11.41 -13.89
C LEU A 974 -2.05 -12.21 -13.45
N TRP A 975 -1.85 -13.42 -12.92
CA TRP A 975 -2.94 -14.24 -12.36
C TRP A 975 -3.45 -13.67 -11.03
N ILE A 976 -2.52 -13.23 -10.19
CA ILE A 976 -2.78 -12.63 -8.88
C ILE A 976 -2.00 -11.31 -8.83
N PRO A 977 -2.68 -10.16 -8.96
CA PRO A 977 -2.01 -8.86 -8.93
C PRO A 977 -1.53 -8.53 -7.50
N PRO A 978 -0.48 -7.70 -7.35
CA PRO A 978 0.05 -7.29 -6.04
C PRO A 978 -0.97 -6.62 -5.10
N SER A 979 -2.00 -5.99 -5.67
CA SER A 979 -3.12 -5.37 -4.95
C SER A 979 -4.11 -6.38 -4.35
N THR A 980 -3.87 -7.69 -4.52
CA THR A 980 -4.64 -8.76 -3.88
C THR A 980 -4.11 -9.02 -2.48
N GLY A 981 -4.97 -8.86 -1.48
CA GLY A 981 -4.63 -9.06 -0.08
C GLY A 981 -5.43 -10.21 0.56
N TRP A 982 -5.22 -10.42 1.85
CA TRP A 982 -5.81 -11.56 2.56
C TRP A 982 -7.34 -11.57 2.56
N SER A 983 -8.02 -10.45 2.35
CA SER A 983 -9.49 -10.40 2.38
C SER A 983 -10.16 -10.98 1.13
N ALA A 984 -9.42 -11.06 0.01
CA ALA A 984 -9.85 -11.74 -1.21
C ALA A 984 -9.80 -13.27 -1.08
N LEU A 985 -8.94 -13.78 -0.19
CA LEU A 985 -8.78 -15.21 0.03
C LEU A 985 -10.03 -15.85 0.67
N HIS A 986 -10.29 -17.10 0.28
CA HIS A 986 -11.26 -17.97 0.90
C HIS A 986 -10.87 -18.24 2.38
N PRO A 987 -11.83 -18.39 3.32
CA PRO A 987 -11.53 -18.64 4.74
C PRO A 987 -10.53 -19.77 5.01
N SER A 988 -10.60 -20.87 4.26
CA SER A 988 -9.65 -21.98 4.40
C SER A 988 -8.24 -21.63 3.93
N ALA A 989 -8.11 -20.80 2.89
CA ALA A 989 -6.82 -20.28 2.43
C ALA A 989 -6.23 -19.28 3.44
N GLN A 990 -7.07 -18.41 4.01
CA GLN A 990 -6.66 -17.49 5.08
C GLN A 990 -6.12 -18.22 6.31
N GLN A 991 -6.77 -19.30 6.74
CA GLN A 991 -6.30 -20.12 7.88
C GLN A 991 -5.00 -20.88 7.56
N LEU A 992 -4.86 -21.39 6.33
CA LEU A 992 -3.63 -22.05 5.90
C LEU A 992 -2.45 -21.06 5.87
N LEU A 993 -2.63 -19.90 5.23
CA LEU A 993 -1.62 -18.83 5.18
C LEU A 993 -1.19 -18.41 6.59
N ALA A 994 -2.15 -18.23 7.50
CA ALA A 994 -1.88 -17.82 8.87
C ALA A 994 -1.00 -18.83 9.63
N ASP A 995 -1.30 -20.13 9.54
CA ASP A 995 -0.53 -21.16 10.24
C ASP A 995 0.82 -21.49 9.56
N VAL A 996 0.90 -21.35 8.23
CA VAL A 996 2.17 -21.41 7.48
C VAL A 996 3.11 -20.28 7.93
N LEU A 997 2.61 -19.04 8.01
CA LEU A 997 3.40 -17.90 8.50
C LEU A 997 3.84 -18.07 9.96
N LEU A 998 3.01 -18.65 10.83
CA LEU A 998 3.42 -18.96 12.20
C LEU A 998 4.61 -19.93 12.21
N LEU A 999 4.56 -21.01 11.43
CA LEU A 999 5.64 -22.00 11.37
C LEU A 999 6.93 -21.42 10.76
N LEU A 1000 6.81 -20.64 9.69
CA LEU A 1000 7.96 -19.97 9.08
C LEU A 1000 8.59 -18.94 10.02
N ASN A 1001 7.79 -18.11 10.70
CA ASN A 1001 8.31 -17.14 11.67
C ASN A 1001 9.02 -17.81 12.86
N LEU A 1002 8.58 -19.02 13.25
CA LEU A 1002 9.25 -19.81 14.29
C LEU A 1002 10.60 -20.38 13.82
N ALA A 1003 10.68 -20.78 12.55
CA ALA A 1003 11.87 -21.42 11.97
C ALA A 1003 12.91 -20.39 11.47
N GLU A 1004 12.49 -19.34 10.78
CA GLU A 1004 13.37 -18.35 10.13
C GLU A 1004 13.93 -17.29 11.12
N ARG A 1005 13.65 -17.39 12.43
CA ARG A 1005 14.21 -16.46 13.43
C ARG A 1005 15.71 -16.69 13.67
N GLY A 1006 16.43 -15.64 14.06
CA GLY A 1006 17.82 -15.70 14.53
C GLY A 1006 18.73 -14.72 13.80
N ASP A 1007 19.85 -14.39 14.42
CA ASP A 1007 20.79 -13.37 13.94
C ASP A 1007 21.74 -13.90 12.83
N TRP A 1008 21.93 -15.23 12.75
CA TRP A 1008 22.84 -15.88 11.80
C TRP A 1008 22.07 -16.71 10.76
N PRO A 1009 22.43 -16.64 9.46
CA PRO A 1009 21.80 -17.47 8.42
C PRO A 1009 21.87 -18.97 8.69
N THR A 1010 22.99 -19.46 9.23
CA THR A 1010 23.22 -20.87 9.57
C THR A 1010 22.24 -21.39 10.64
N ASP A 1011 21.97 -20.57 11.66
CA ASP A 1011 20.97 -20.89 12.68
C ASP A 1011 19.54 -20.97 12.11
N ARG A 1012 19.21 -20.10 11.14
CA ARG A 1012 17.90 -20.14 10.44
C ARG A 1012 17.76 -21.43 9.62
N ILE A 1013 18.81 -21.85 8.91
CA ILE A 1013 18.83 -23.11 8.16
C ILE A 1013 18.62 -24.31 9.09
N ARG A 1014 19.37 -24.36 10.20
CA ARG A 1014 19.23 -25.43 11.20
C ARG A 1014 17.79 -25.53 11.69
N ARG A 1015 17.17 -24.40 12.06
CA ARG A 1015 15.76 -24.36 12.53
C ARG A 1015 14.76 -24.74 11.45
N LEU A 1016 15.02 -24.38 10.18
CA LEU A 1016 14.20 -24.85 9.06
C LEU A 1016 14.21 -26.37 8.94
N GLN A 1017 15.37 -27.01 9.12
CA GLN A 1017 15.50 -28.47 9.10
C GLN A 1017 14.63 -29.15 10.16
N HIS A 1018 14.47 -28.57 11.35
CA HIS A 1018 13.55 -29.09 12.37
C HIS A 1018 12.08 -29.12 11.92
N THR A 1019 11.71 -28.33 10.89
CA THR A 1019 10.37 -28.36 10.29
C THR A 1019 10.25 -29.29 9.09
N ALA A 1020 11.35 -29.91 8.62
CA ALA A 1020 11.36 -30.86 7.51
C ALA A 1020 10.83 -32.25 7.90
N ARG A 1021 9.73 -32.28 8.66
CA ARG A 1021 9.06 -33.48 9.17
C ARG A 1021 7.72 -33.67 8.47
N PRO A 1022 7.19 -34.91 8.38
CA PRO A 1022 5.90 -35.17 7.75
C PRO A 1022 4.70 -34.73 8.61
N ASP A 1023 4.88 -34.55 9.91
CA ASP A 1023 3.87 -34.14 10.88
C ASP A 1023 3.92 -32.63 11.19
N LEU A 1024 2.85 -32.11 11.82
CA LEU A 1024 2.79 -30.72 12.29
C LEU A 1024 3.08 -30.65 13.79
N PRO A 1025 3.71 -29.56 14.27
CA PRO A 1025 4.04 -29.43 15.69
C PRO A 1025 2.77 -29.45 16.57
N PRO A 1026 2.85 -30.01 17.80
CA PRO A 1026 1.76 -30.01 18.77
C PRO A 1026 1.18 -28.62 19.03
N CYS A 1027 2.00 -27.57 18.91
CA CYS A 1027 1.58 -26.20 19.11
C CYS A 1027 0.62 -25.66 18.03
N LEU A 1028 0.49 -26.32 16.88
CA LEU A 1028 -0.45 -25.97 15.82
C LEU A 1028 -1.65 -26.92 15.73
N THR A 1029 -1.54 -28.13 16.30
CA THR A 1029 -2.53 -29.20 16.17
C THR A 1029 -3.31 -29.48 17.46
N LEU A 1030 -2.69 -29.31 18.63
CA LEU A 1030 -3.25 -29.66 19.93
C LEU A 1030 -3.49 -28.42 20.79
N ASP A 1031 -2.46 -27.66 21.11
CA ASP A 1031 -2.48 -26.59 22.14
C ASP A 1031 -1.54 -25.44 21.75
N ARG A 1032 -2.08 -24.23 21.58
CA ARG A 1032 -1.31 -23.02 21.19
C ARG A 1032 -0.64 -22.31 22.36
N THR A 1033 -0.91 -22.69 23.61
CA THR A 1033 -0.32 -22.01 24.78
C THR A 1033 1.22 -21.99 24.79
N PRO A 1034 1.96 -23.00 24.29
CA PRO A 1034 3.43 -22.96 24.15
C PRO A 1034 3.96 -21.81 23.28
N LEU A 1035 3.16 -21.28 22.35
CA LEU A 1035 3.60 -20.17 21.49
C LEU A 1035 3.74 -18.86 22.26
N ASP A 1036 2.94 -18.66 23.31
CA ASP A 1036 2.99 -17.48 24.19
C ASP A 1036 3.32 -16.13 23.49
N PRO A 1037 2.40 -15.61 22.64
CA PRO A 1037 2.66 -14.44 21.82
C PRO A 1037 2.83 -13.12 22.62
N GLY A 1038 2.55 -13.13 23.93
CA GLY A 1038 2.66 -11.96 24.80
C GLY A 1038 4.08 -11.67 25.30
N ARG A 1039 5.09 -12.49 24.97
CA ARG A 1039 6.47 -12.33 25.49
C ARG A 1039 7.22 -11.13 24.91
N THR A 1040 8.01 -10.47 25.76
CA THR A 1040 8.87 -9.33 25.42
C THR A 1040 10.36 -9.66 25.59
N ALA A 1041 11.23 -8.95 24.86
CA ALA A 1041 12.67 -9.24 24.73
C ALA A 1041 13.49 -9.15 26.05
N VAL A 1042 12.94 -8.56 27.11
CA VAL A 1042 13.64 -8.31 28.39
C VAL A 1042 14.00 -9.59 29.15
N ARG A 1043 13.47 -10.76 28.75
CA ARG A 1043 13.77 -12.06 29.36
C ARG A 1043 14.65 -12.91 28.43
N THR A 1044 15.97 -12.69 28.45
CA THR A 1044 16.93 -13.23 27.47
C THR A 1044 17.16 -14.75 27.54
N ALA A 1045 17.17 -15.38 28.72
CA ALA A 1045 17.38 -16.84 28.83
C ALA A 1045 16.14 -17.67 28.44
N SER A 1046 14.92 -17.16 28.68
CA SER A 1046 13.65 -17.87 28.43
C SER A 1046 13.00 -17.56 27.07
N SER A 1047 13.76 -16.94 26.15
CA SER A 1047 13.34 -16.61 24.78
C SER A 1047 14.05 -17.46 23.73
N GLN A 1048 14.91 -18.40 24.17
CA GLN A 1048 15.59 -19.35 23.29
C GLN A 1048 14.60 -20.33 22.67
N ALA A 1049 14.91 -20.77 21.45
CA ALA A 1049 14.14 -21.81 20.79
C ALA A 1049 14.11 -23.09 21.63
N GLY A 1050 12.94 -23.71 21.72
CA GLY A 1050 12.72 -24.96 22.46
C GLY A 1050 12.38 -24.75 23.93
N SER A 1051 12.65 -23.58 24.51
CA SER A 1051 12.50 -23.33 25.96
C SER A 1051 11.06 -23.39 26.48
N ASN A 1052 10.05 -23.24 25.63
CA ASN A 1052 8.64 -23.30 26.00
C ASN A 1052 7.89 -24.42 25.28
N CYS A 1053 8.61 -25.36 24.66
CA CYS A 1053 8.01 -26.52 24.04
C CYS A 1053 7.41 -27.47 25.08
N ARG A 1054 6.43 -28.27 24.66
CA ARG A 1054 6.01 -29.45 25.41
C ARG A 1054 7.14 -30.50 25.37
N ASP A 1055 7.25 -31.33 26.40
CA ASP A 1055 8.30 -32.34 26.52
C ASP A 1055 8.31 -33.34 25.35
N ASP A 1056 7.18 -33.56 24.68
CA ASP A 1056 7.00 -34.45 23.53
C ASP A 1056 7.20 -33.75 22.15
N CYS A 1057 7.64 -32.49 22.14
CA CYS A 1057 7.72 -31.69 20.91
C CYS A 1057 9.11 -31.79 20.24
N ALA A 1058 9.24 -32.67 19.26
CA ALA A 1058 10.47 -32.86 18.48
C ALA A 1058 10.87 -31.70 17.53
N PHE A 1059 10.12 -30.60 17.54
CA PHE A 1059 10.39 -29.41 16.71
C PHE A 1059 11.26 -28.38 17.43
N GLU A 1060 11.17 -28.27 18.75
CA GLU A 1060 12.00 -27.34 19.55
C GLU A 1060 11.95 -25.87 19.10
N LEU A 1061 10.79 -25.40 18.60
CA LEU A 1061 10.63 -24.04 18.08
C LEU A 1061 9.86 -23.06 18.99
N CYS A 1062 9.22 -23.49 20.08
CA CYS A 1062 8.48 -22.58 20.96
C CYS A 1062 9.42 -21.89 21.98
N PRO A 1063 9.15 -20.64 22.41
CA PRO A 1063 7.97 -19.80 22.16
C PRO A 1063 8.03 -19.02 20.84
N TYR A 1064 6.95 -18.31 20.49
CA TYR A 1064 6.89 -17.38 19.37
C TYR A 1064 7.88 -16.22 19.57
N PRO A 1065 8.65 -15.81 18.54
CA PRO A 1065 9.70 -14.82 18.73
C PRO A 1065 9.17 -13.44 19.18
N PRO A 1066 9.92 -12.73 20.06
CA PRO A 1066 9.52 -11.43 20.58
C PRO A 1066 9.51 -10.37 19.47
N ARG A 1067 8.76 -9.29 19.69
CA ARG A 1067 8.60 -8.21 18.70
C ARG A 1067 9.91 -7.43 18.49
N GLY A 1068 10.17 -6.99 17.26
CA GLY A 1068 11.29 -6.08 16.94
C GLY A 1068 12.69 -6.70 16.91
N LEU A 1069 12.82 -8.03 16.95
CA LEU A 1069 14.09 -8.68 16.59
C LEU A 1069 14.24 -8.69 15.06
N ASP A 1070 15.38 -8.20 14.59
CA ASP A 1070 15.80 -8.36 13.19
C ASP A 1070 15.86 -9.86 12.86
N GLY A 1071 15.05 -10.33 11.91
CA GLY A 1071 15.02 -11.74 11.51
C GLY A 1071 13.64 -12.44 11.53
N GLN A 1072 12.54 -11.74 11.81
CA GLN A 1072 11.20 -12.26 11.46
C GLN A 1072 10.90 -11.99 9.98
N ARG A 1073 10.36 -12.99 9.27
CA ARG A 1073 9.90 -12.84 7.88
C ARG A 1073 8.82 -11.75 7.78
N VAL A 1074 7.83 -11.80 8.68
CA VAL A 1074 6.64 -10.92 8.66
C VAL A 1074 6.11 -10.67 10.07
N GLU A 1075 5.88 -9.41 10.43
CA GLU A 1075 4.98 -9.08 11.55
C GLU A 1075 3.52 -9.15 11.08
N LEU A 1076 2.73 -10.05 11.67
CA LEU A 1076 1.30 -10.17 11.35
C LEU A 1076 0.54 -8.92 11.84
N GLY A 1077 -0.14 -8.25 10.90
CA GLY A 1077 -0.92 -7.05 11.18
C GLY A 1077 -2.13 -7.31 12.08
N GLU A 1078 -2.55 -6.28 12.83
CA GLU A 1078 -3.70 -6.37 13.74
C GLU A 1078 -4.98 -6.78 13.00
N ALA A 1079 -5.26 -6.17 11.85
CA ALA A 1079 -6.44 -6.46 11.03
C ALA A 1079 -6.47 -7.92 10.57
N PHE A 1080 -5.32 -8.49 10.19
CA PHE A 1080 -5.20 -9.90 9.80
C PHE A 1080 -5.50 -10.83 10.98
N CYS A 1081 -4.89 -10.59 12.15
CA CYS A 1081 -5.14 -11.38 13.36
C CYS A 1081 -6.62 -11.33 13.81
N ARG A 1082 -7.25 -10.16 13.73
CA ARG A 1082 -8.69 -9.99 14.01
C ARG A 1082 -9.57 -10.75 13.01
N ALA A 1083 -9.20 -10.73 11.74
CA ALA A 1083 -9.89 -11.50 10.71
C ALA A 1083 -9.84 -13.01 11.04
N GLN A 1084 -8.69 -13.54 11.46
CA GLN A 1084 -8.56 -14.94 11.89
C GLN A 1084 -9.47 -15.27 13.09
N SER A 1085 -9.50 -14.42 14.12
CA SER A 1085 -10.43 -14.60 15.25
C SER A 1085 -11.90 -14.58 14.81
N THR A 1086 -12.24 -13.68 13.88
CA THR A 1086 -13.60 -13.55 13.34
C THR A 1086 -14.03 -14.76 12.52
N LEU A 1087 -13.13 -15.36 11.73
CA LEU A 1087 -13.37 -16.60 10.99
C LEU A 1087 -13.73 -17.76 11.91
N LEU A 1088 -13.12 -17.79 13.10
CA LEU A 1088 -13.39 -18.82 14.11
C LEU A 1088 -14.75 -18.62 14.81
N SER A 1089 -15.49 -17.54 14.54
CA SER A 1089 -16.80 -17.26 15.14
C SER A 1089 -17.92 -18.15 14.55
N ARG A 1090 -18.73 -18.80 15.41
CA ARG A 1090 -19.88 -19.66 14.99
C ARG A 1090 -20.94 -18.92 14.16
N SER A 1091 -20.86 -17.59 14.13
CA SER A 1091 -21.80 -16.68 13.51
C SER A 1091 -21.53 -16.37 12.02
N ARG A 1092 -20.41 -16.83 11.44
CA ARG A 1092 -20.11 -16.70 10.00
C ARG A 1092 -20.19 -18.03 9.23
N SER A 1093 -19.90 -19.17 9.86
CA SER A 1093 -20.01 -20.48 9.23
C SER A 1093 -20.81 -21.46 10.12
N PRO A 1094 -21.93 -22.01 9.64
CA PRO A 1094 -22.65 -23.08 10.34
C PRO A 1094 -21.94 -24.44 10.26
N LEU A 1095 -20.94 -24.59 9.37
CA LEU A 1095 -20.15 -25.81 9.18
C LEU A 1095 -18.72 -25.56 9.63
N SER A 1096 -18.23 -26.38 10.58
CA SER A 1096 -16.91 -26.38 11.23
C SER A 1096 -16.00 -25.17 10.91
N PRO A 1097 -15.91 -24.15 11.79
CA PRO A 1097 -15.08 -22.98 11.56
C PRO A 1097 -13.56 -23.25 11.67
N LYS A 1098 -13.13 -24.48 12.01
CA LYS A 1098 -11.72 -24.86 12.13
C LYS A 1098 -11.18 -25.49 10.84
N ALA A 1099 -9.90 -25.29 10.58
CA ALA A 1099 -9.15 -26.05 9.59
C ALA A 1099 -9.05 -27.53 9.99
N SER A 1100 -8.74 -28.41 9.03
CA SER A 1100 -8.69 -29.86 9.28
C SER A 1100 -7.60 -30.27 10.28
N TRP A 1101 -6.45 -29.60 10.26
CA TRP A 1101 -5.33 -29.87 11.18
C TRP A 1101 -5.54 -29.28 12.58
N GLN A 1102 -6.44 -28.30 12.73
CA GLN A 1102 -6.76 -27.65 14.01
C GLN A 1102 -7.90 -28.35 14.77
N ARG A 1103 -8.42 -29.49 14.27
CA ARG A 1103 -9.66 -30.10 14.81
C ARG A 1103 -9.56 -30.42 16.30
N ARG A 1104 -8.38 -30.84 16.76
CA ARG A 1104 -8.10 -31.23 18.15
C ARG A 1104 -7.95 -30.01 19.09
N THR A 1105 -7.55 -28.84 18.59
CA THR A 1105 -7.45 -27.60 19.41
C THR A 1105 -8.81 -27.02 19.77
N HIS A 1106 -8.98 -26.50 21.00
CA HIS A 1106 -10.26 -25.93 21.42
C HIS A 1106 -10.58 -24.59 20.71
N LEU A 1107 -11.85 -24.37 20.29
CA LEU A 1107 -12.24 -23.15 19.55
C LEU A 1107 -11.98 -21.86 20.33
N GLY A 1108 -12.28 -21.86 21.63
CA GLY A 1108 -12.07 -20.69 22.49
C GLY A 1108 -10.60 -20.37 22.70
N GLU A 1109 -9.73 -21.39 22.62
CA GLU A 1109 -8.28 -21.21 22.73
C GLU A 1109 -7.70 -20.60 21.46
N LEU A 1110 -8.08 -21.11 20.27
CA LEU A 1110 -7.68 -20.53 18.98
C LEU A 1110 -8.07 -19.05 18.89
N ARG A 1111 -9.28 -18.68 19.31
CA ARG A 1111 -9.72 -17.27 19.32
C ARG A 1111 -8.87 -16.42 20.27
N ARG A 1112 -8.65 -16.88 21.50
CA ARG A 1112 -7.79 -16.18 22.47
C ARG A 1112 -6.37 -15.99 21.95
N PHE A 1113 -5.80 -16.99 21.26
CA PHE A 1113 -4.49 -16.88 20.64
C PHE A 1113 -4.45 -15.77 19.58
N TRP A 1114 -5.41 -15.74 18.65
CA TRP A 1114 -5.45 -14.72 17.61
C TRP A 1114 -5.77 -13.31 18.17
N GLU A 1115 -6.57 -13.23 19.23
CA GLU A 1115 -6.79 -11.99 19.99
C GLU A 1115 -5.47 -11.51 20.62
N ALA A 1116 -4.70 -12.40 21.26
CA ALA A 1116 -3.40 -12.07 21.84
C ALA A 1116 -2.37 -11.64 20.77
N MET A 1117 -2.36 -12.28 19.59
CA MET A 1117 -1.56 -11.84 18.45
C MET A 1117 -1.98 -10.46 17.93
N GLY A 1118 -3.28 -10.17 17.91
CA GLY A 1118 -3.81 -8.83 17.63
C GLY A 1118 -3.31 -7.80 18.64
N HIS A 1119 -3.34 -8.12 19.93
CA HIS A 1119 -2.80 -7.26 21.00
C HIS A 1119 -1.28 -7.07 20.90
N ARG A 1120 -0.53 -8.11 20.51
CA ARG A 1120 0.91 -8.01 20.24
C ARG A 1120 1.20 -6.99 19.14
N ALA A 1121 0.43 -6.99 18.06
CA ALA A 1121 0.58 -6.01 16.97
C ALA A 1121 0.31 -4.55 17.41
N GLN A 1122 -0.48 -4.35 18.48
CA GLN A 1122 -0.84 -3.02 18.99
C GLN A 1122 0.29 -2.32 19.77
N HIS A 1123 1.14 -3.06 20.49
CA HIS A 1123 2.10 -2.47 21.43
C HIS A 1123 3.37 -1.98 20.71
N ASN A 1124 3.29 -0.81 20.07
CA ASN A 1124 4.45 -0.04 19.57
C ASN A 1124 5.14 0.75 20.71
N SER A 1125 4.97 0.32 21.97
CA SER A 1125 5.61 0.94 23.12
C SER A 1125 7.11 0.68 23.04
N ARG A 1126 7.87 1.76 22.89
CA ARG A 1126 9.31 1.88 23.13
C ARG A 1126 9.83 0.75 24.02
N THR A 1127 10.84 0.02 23.54
CA THR A 1127 11.92 -0.43 24.42
C THR A 1127 12.43 0.80 25.15
N ARG A 1128 12.25 0.83 26.48
CA ARG A 1128 12.91 1.79 27.36
C ARG A 1128 14.42 1.62 27.27
#